data_AF-A0A2N0AJQ7-F1
#
_entry.id   AF-A0A2N0AJQ7-F1
#
_cell.length_a   1.000
_cell.length_b   1.000
_cell.length_c   1.000
_cell.angle_alpha   90.00
_cell.angle_beta   90.00
_cell.angle_gamma   90.00
#
_symmetry.space_group_name_H-M   'P 1'
#
loop_
_entity.id
_entity.type
_entity.pdbx_description
1 polymer ?
#
loop_
_entity_poly.entity_id
_entity_poly.type
_entity_poly.pdbx_seq_one_letter_code
_entity_poly.pdbx_strand_id
1 'polypeptide(L)'
;MNLKRNWNWLGLCLLLTSAVFGEEFDPSSVRSPGCQPGTFSCGYIPSSKEIQDSIPLKRDFNSFEELPKAIDLSSQMPPVGNQGRQNSCVAWATGYAIKSYLLKNKGQAPEYDPPFAGGKGKFVFSPAFIYNQQNGGEDKGLYYYKTMEFLKSNGAAPWSSMPYSDKDYLTQPSQSSKKEALKYKIKSFSRLNYKNPDEIKRVLAGKNVVMVGMIIDDAFYKLKGSTIYDENGGQSYGGHAMTIVGYDDQKKSKSGKKGAFKLQNSWGTNWGDKGFGWVSYSMLAKVSQETYAIIDEPPTQSTPILNTIPTKKPILPPDEIKVSKGEFDSKIILTWKNQDLAVAYLIQRKDESEFYDLAYSDKPSFIDVNVSLNSTYVYRLVSIGTEEVSDVSFDVEGFTSAEPNPNGSIGQVVGLTGLVYVSGTLPNVDLSWSELDGASGYTIARADSSLKWKNIGTSKTSHFIDPSPKIGESNYYRVSAIVQLKQAGVWSDAAVIDVADQNLLPNQVTHLTATNGDFSNKIILNWNAAPGAKIYYLYRFDERAEPSGQFEISGTTFTDTDQSIQNGDQFLYTIISANDLGYAEPSEVVFGKTDPSLTKRAGGVTLNPPKLLTSNPIGKDKLVTLKWDSVKDSFEYYIYRKHLKGKGKVGKLEFVASVEGKKNSYSETFPGNGGDLFLYTVRSKSEFGAESKDSNFVSIFWNEPKTQVKKRAISLEELPSSFVGTWTSMYWNPKSGPQTVEIEIVGNGQVFSARLKLNDKDVRQFSGTWTPGSQTIKTNGFLFEISKSLEGNSLAQFQSVKDFENGVELSFTKEK
;
A
#
# COMPACT_ATOMS: atom_id res chain seq x y z
N MET A 1 9.16 -47.66 -86.76
CA MET A 1 10.63 -47.84 -86.79
C MET A 1 11.21 -47.10 -85.59
N ASN A 2 11.98 -47.79 -84.75
CA ASN A 2 12.58 -47.38 -83.47
C ASN A 2 13.21 -45.96 -83.47
N LEU A 3 13.32 -45.17 -82.39
CA LEU A 3 13.86 -45.47 -81.07
C LEU A 3 13.50 -44.36 -80.03
N LYS A 4 13.36 -44.81 -78.77
CA LYS A 4 13.62 -44.13 -77.48
C LYS A 4 12.85 -42.85 -77.08
N ARG A 5 11.95 -43.12 -76.13
CA ARG A 5 11.25 -42.25 -75.18
C ARG A 5 12.14 -42.00 -73.95
N ASN A 6 12.15 -40.77 -73.42
CA ASN A 6 12.40 -40.49 -72.00
C ASN A 6 11.80 -39.14 -71.58
N TRP A 7 11.32 -39.11 -70.33
CA TRP A 7 10.52 -38.08 -69.68
C TRP A 7 11.29 -36.85 -69.16
N ASN A 8 10.59 -35.71 -69.02
CA ASN A 8 10.47 -34.97 -67.76
C ASN A 8 9.36 -33.88 -67.80
N TRP A 9 8.67 -33.69 -66.68
CA TRP A 9 7.63 -32.69 -66.41
C TRP A 9 8.19 -31.29 -66.10
N LEU A 10 7.45 -30.22 -66.46
CA LEU A 10 6.77 -29.28 -65.53
C LEU A 10 6.18 -28.09 -66.30
N GLY A 11 4.97 -27.66 -65.92
CA GLY A 11 4.27 -26.52 -66.53
C GLY A 11 4.64 -25.15 -65.92
N LEU A 12 4.35 -24.08 -66.64
CA LEU A 12 4.32 -22.72 -66.11
C LEU A 12 3.30 -21.86 -66.89
N CYS A 13 2.26 -21.39 -66.20
CA CYS A 13 1.36 -20.35 -66.69
C CYS A 13 2.06 -18.99 -66.65
N LEU A 14 2.01 -18.25 -67.76
CA LEU A 14 2.43 -16.84 -67.84
C LEU A 14 1.37 -15.94 -67.20
N LEU A 15 1.76 -15.25 -66.12
CA LEU A 15 1.04 -14.11 -65.54
C LEU A 15 1.66 -12.82 -66.08
N LEU A 16 0.79 -11.96 -66.64
CA LEU A 16 1.07 -10.57 -66.98
C LEU A 16 1.53 -9.80 -65.74
N THR A 17 2.77 -9.32 -65.76
CA THR A 17 3.31 -8.40 -64.75
C THR A 17 2.88 -6.97 -65.07
N SER A 18 1.84 -6.49 -64.39
CA SER A 18 1.60 -5.06 -64.24
C SER A 18 2.67 -4.50 -63.28
N ALA A 19 3.64 -3.76 -63.82
CA ALA A 19 4.53 -2.95 -63.03
C ALA A 19 3.71 -1.88 -62.30
N VAL A 20 3.52 -2.05 -60.99
CA VAL A 20 2.97 -1.02 -60.11
C VAL A 20 4.06 0.04 -59.96
N PHE A 21 4.05 1.05 -60.82
CA PHE A 21 4.77 2.29 -60.57
C PHE A 21 4.06 2.96 -59.39
N GLY A 22 4.70 2.98 -58.22
CA GLY A 22 4.21 3.74 -57.07
C GLY A 22 4.10 5.22 -57.46
N GLU A 23 2.98 5.85 -57.11
CA GLU A 23 2.78 7.28 -57.36
C GLU A 23 3.92 8.10 -56.74
N GLU A 24 4.46 9.02 -57.54
CA GLU A 24 5.51 9.92 -57.09
C GLU A 24 4.95 10.89 -56.03
N PHE A 25 5.70 11.13 -54.96
CA PHE A 25 5.29 12.08 -53.92
C PHE A 25 5.13 13.49 -54.49
N ASP A 26 3.94 14.06 -54.31
CA ASP A 26 3.64 15.46 -54.61
C ASP A 26 3.73 16.33 -53.33
N PRO A 27 4.71 17.24 -53.22
CA PRO A 27 4.80 18.18 -52.10
C PRO A 27 3.54 19.03 -51.87
N SER A 28 2.75 19.30 -52.92
CA SER A 28 1.54 20.13 -52.82
C SER A 28 0.43 19.47 -51.99
N SER A 29 0.47 18.13 -51.88
CA SER A 29 -0.48 17.34 -51.08
C SER A 29 -0.36 17.58 -49.57
N VAL A 30 0.81 18.03 -49.11
CA VAL A 30 1.11 18.24 -47.69
C VAL A 30 1.51 19.67 -47.34
N ARG A 31 1.81 20.49 -48.36
CA ARG A 31 2.17 21.89 -48.16
C ARG A 31 0.94 22.75 -47.95
N SER A 32 0.80 23.28 -46.73
CA SER A 32 -0.23 24.27 -46.40
C SER A 32 -0.12 25.52 -47.30
N PRO A 33 -1.23 26.15 -47.73
CA PRO A 33 -1.19 27.41 -48.47
C PRO A 33 -0.40 28.53 -47.76
N GLY A 34 -0.43 28.54 -46.43
CA GLY A 34 0.29 29.50 -45.60
C GLY A 34 1.80 29.23 -45.47
N CYS A 35 2.29 28.11 -46.03
CA CYS A 35 3.68 27.73 -45.91
C CYS A 35 4.57 28.45 -46.95
N GLN A 36 5.16 29.56 -46.49
CA GLN A 36 6.00 30.44 -47.30
C GLN A 36 7.47 30.37 -46.87
N PRO A 37 8.41 30.64 -47.80
CA PRO A 37 9.83 30.63 -47.50
C PRO A 37 10.21 31.56 -46.36
N GLY A 38 11.03 31.07 -45.44
CA GLY A 38 11.48 31.84 -44.27
C GLY A 38 10.42 32.07 -43.18
N THR A 39 9.19 31.55 -43.34
CA THR A 39 8.14 31.63 -42.31
C THR A 39 8.04 30.32 -41.54
N PHE A 40 7.86 30.39 -40.22
CA PHE A 40 7.70 29.18 -39.38
C PHE A 40 6.25 28.68 -39.30
N SER A 41 5.35 29.21 -40.12
CA SER A 41 3.92 28.86 -40.14
C SER A 41 3.60 27.55 -40.88
N CYS A 42 4.61 26.71 -41.13
CA CYS A 42 4.51 25.45 -41.87
C CYS A 42 4.25 24.21 -40.99
N GLY A 43 3.66 24.43 -39.81
CA GLY A 43 3.23 23.37 -38.89
C GLY A 43 4.06 23.24 -37.61
N TYR A 44 5.36 23.47 -37.66
CA TYR A 44 6.24 23.50 -36.48
C TYR A 44 6.86 24.88 -36.30
N ILE A 45 6.68 25.44 -35.10
CA ILE A 45 7.25 26.73 -34.70
C ILE A 45 8.36 26.47 -33.68
N PRO A 46 9.63 26.85 -33.97
CA PRO A 46 10.71 26.72 -33.01
C PRO A 46 10.51 27.71 -31.85
N SER A 47 10.80 27.26 -30.63
CA SER A 47 10.75 28.13 -29.45
C SER A 47 11.95 29.06 -29.41
N SER A 48 11.82 30.19 -28.72
CA SER A 48 12.97 31.07 -28.47
C SER A 48 14.05 30.36 -27.67
N LYS A 49 15.29 30.82 -27.79
CA LYS A 49 16.43 30.26 -27.07
C LYS A 49 16.21 30.29 -25.55
N GLU A 50 15.57 31.34 -25.01
CA GLU A 50 15.28 31.42 -23.57
C GLU A 50 14.33 30.30 -23.12
N ILE A 51 13.27 30.04 -23.88
CA ILE A 51 12.32 28.95 -23.56
C ILE A 51 13.02 27.60 -23.64
N GLN A 52 13.82 27.38 -24.69
CA GLN A 52 14.55 26.13 -24.81
C GLN A 52 15.54 25.92 -23.66
N ASP A 53 16.21 26.97 -23.20
CA ASP A 53 17.19 26.92 -22.10
C ASP A 53 16.51 26.80 -20.72
N SER A 54 15.24 27.20 -20.61
CA SER A 54 14.41 26.95 -19.41
C SER A 54 14.03 25.47 -19.23
N ILE A 55 14.05 24.67 -20.30
CA ILE A 55 13.77 23.24 -20.25
C ILE A 55 15.07 22.49 -19.93
N PRO A 56 15.14 21.74 -18.81
CA PRO A 56 16.36 21.03 -18.42
C PRO A 56 16.90 20.12 -19.51
N LEU A 57 18.21 20.22 -19.76
CA LEU A 57 18.93 19.36 -20.69
C LEU A 57 19.36 18.09 -19.95
N LYS A 58 18.70 16.95 -20.22
CA LYS A 58 19.01 15.68 -19.55
C LYS A 58 20.04 14.89 -20.37
N ARG A 59 21.25 14.75 -19.85
CA ARG A 59 22.37 14.07 -20.53
C ARG A 59 22.38 12.55 -20.33
N ASP A 60 21.71 12.07 -19.28
CA ASP A 60 21.79 10.68 -18.82
C ASP A 60 20.44 9.95 -18.98
N PHE A 61 19.94 9.87 -20.22
CA PHE A 61 18.71 9.09 -20.48
C PHE A 61 18.90 7.60 -20.22
N ASN A 62 20.10 7.08 -20.44
CA ASN A 62 20.54 5.71 -20.12
C ASN A 62 22.07 5.70 -19.94
N SER A 63 22.58 4.96 -18.94
CA SER A 63 24.01 4.84 -18.64
C SER A 63 24.68 3.70 -19.44
N PHE A 64 24.48 3.67 -20.76
CA PHE A 64 25.21 2.72 -21.61
C PHE A 64 26.67 3.18 -21.76
N GLU A 65 27.62 2.34 -21.31
CA GLU A 65 29.05 2.60 -21.50
C GLU A 65 29.45 2.55 -22.98
N GLU A 66 28.80 1.69 -23.78
CA GLU A 66 28.98 1.61 -25.23
C GLU A 66 27.62 1.58 -25.95
N LEU A 67 27.47 2.39 -27.01
CA LEU A 67 26.25 2.47 -27.81
C LEU A 67 26.29 1.48 -28.99
N PRO A 68 25.17 0.81 -29.33
CA PRO A 68 25.10 0.02 -30.56
C PRO A 68 25.45 0.84 -31.80
N LYS A 69 26.06 0.22 -32.82
CA LYS A 69 26.45 0.94 -34.05
C LYS A 69 25.27 1.30 -34.96
N ALA A 70 24.13 0.62 -34.78
CA ALA A 70 22.90 0.91 -35.49
C ALA A 70 21.67 0.44 -34.69
N ILE A 71 20.57 1.16 -34.80
CA ILE A 71 19.24 0.82 -34.25
C ILE A 71 18.19 1.22 -35.27
N ASP A 72 17.20 0.36 -35.49
CA ASP A 72 16.04 0.68 -36.35
C ASP A 72 14.74 0.22 -35.66
N LEU A 73 13.94 1.19 -35.18
CA LEU A 73 12.63 0.96 -34.57
C LEU A 73 11.48 1.15 -35.56
N SER A 74 11.75 1.43 -36.84
CA SER A 74 10.71 1.77 -37.83
C SER A 74 9.64 0.70 -38.00
N SER A 75 9.99 -0.59 -37.89
CA SER A 75 9.02 -1.70 -37.96
C SER A 75 8.09 -1.78 -36.75
N GLN A 76 8.46 -1.12 -35.65
CA GLN A 76 7.69 -1.09 -34.41
C GLN A 76 6.78 0.14 -34.32
N MET A 77 6.95 1.12 -35.21
CA MET A 77 6.14 2.34 -35.22
C MET A 77 4.73 2.11 -35.78
N PRO A 78 3.75 2.98 -35.44
CA PRO A 78 2.46 2.96 -36.10
C PRO A 78 2.59 3.19 -37.62
N PRO A 79 1.68 2.62 -38.44
CA PRO A 79 1.69 2.82 -39.89
C PRO A 79 1.80 4.30 -40.27
N VAL A 80 2.55 4.63 -41.32
CA VAL A 80 2.74 6.04 -41.72
C VAL A 80 1.41 6.64 -42.18
N GLY A 81 0.98 7.71 -41.53
CA GLY A 81 -0.19 8.50 -41.91
C GLY A 81 0.16 9.74 -42.74
N ASN A 82 -0.88 10.45 -43.16
CA ASN A 82 -0.76 11.68 -43.94
C ASN A 82 -1.51 12.83 -43.26
N GLN A 83 -0.78 13.89 -42.89
CA GLN A 83 -1.34 15.09 -42.28
C GLN A 83 -2.14 15.95 -43.27
N GLY A 84 -1.98 15.71 -44.58
CA GLY A 84 -2.55 16.56 -45.62
C GLY A 84 -2.02 18.00 -45.53
N ARG A 85 -2.84 18.98 -45.90
CA ARG A 85 -2.41 20.38 -45.99
C ARG A 85 -2.52 21.16 -44.67
N GLN A 86 -2.90 20.49 -43.58
CA GLN A 86 -3.03 21.09 -42.25
C GLN A 86 -1.67 21.26 -41.59
N ASN A 87 -1.50 22.34 -40.82
CA ASN A 87 -0.27 22.66 -40.08
C ASN A 87 -0.11 21.84 -38.78
N SER A 88 -0.45 20.55 -38.81
CA SER A 88 -0.58 19.68 -37.64
C SER A 88 0.59 18.70 -37.41
N CYS A 89 1.72 18.86 -38.11
CA CYS A 89 2.87 17.94 -38.03
C CYS A 89 3.38 17.70 -36.61
N VAL A 90 3.33 18.70 -35.73
CA VAL A 90 3.67 18.55 -34.31
C VAL A 90 2.76 17.53 -33.62
N ALA A 91 1.45 17.61 -33.81
CA ALA A 91 0.49 16.69 -33.23
C ALA A 91 0.61 15.26 -33.81
N TRP A 92 0.95 15.15 -35.11
CA TRP A 92 1.26 13.88 -35.75
C TRP A 92 2.53 13.24 -35.18
N ALA A 93 3.60 14.01 -34.98
CA ALA A 93 4.82 13.51 -34.37
C ALA A 93 4.61 13.12 -32.90
N THR A 94 4.03 14.00 -32.08
CA THR A 94 3.91 13.78 -30.62
C THR A 94 2.82 12.77 -30.27
N GLY A 95 1.63 12.90 -30.86
CA GLY A 95 0.47 12.09 -30.54
C GLY A 95 0.45 10.79 -31.33
N TYR A 96 0.30 10.90 -32.64
CA TYR A 96 0.11 9.71 -33.49
C TYR A 96 1.36 8.83 -33.54
N ALA A 97 2.54 9.38 -33.86
CA ALA A 97 3.74 8.56 -33.99
C ALA A 97 4.26 8.13 -32.62
N ILE A 98 4.65 9.07 -31.76
CA ILE A 98 5.38 8.78 -30.52
C ILE A 98 4.47 8.19 -29.45
N LYS A 99 3.35 8.84 -29.10
CA LYS A 99 2.50 8.31 -28.03
C LYS A 99 1.91 6.95 -28.39
N SER A 100 1.53 6.71 -29.65
CA SER A 100 1.03 5.37 -30.03
C SER A 100 2.14 4.32 -30.02
N TYR A 101 3.35 4.67 -30.44
CA TYR A 101 4.53 3.82 -30.25
C TYR A 101 4.74 3.45 -28.77
N LEU A 102 4.69 4.44 -27.88
CA LEU A 102 4.87 4.23 -26.45
C LEU A 102 3.74 3.38 -25.84
N LEU A 103 2.49 3.57 -26.27
CA LEU A 103 1.35 2.73 -25.87
C LEU A 103 1.58 1.25 -26.23
N LYS A 104 2.03 0.96 -27.46
CA LYS A 104 2.32 -0.41 -27.89
C LYS A 104 3.56 -0.98 -27.22
N ASN A 105 4.64 -0.20 -27.09
CA ASN A 105 5.88 -0.64 -26.45
C ASN A 105 5.67 -1.00 -24.97
N LYS A 106 4.66 -0.39 -24.31
CA LYS A 106 4.21 -0.72 -22.95
C LYS A 106 3.28 -1.95 -22.87
N GLY A 107 2.97 -2.61 -23.99
CA GLY A 107 2.01 -3.72 -24.03
C GLY A 107 0.56 -3.32 -23.80
N GLN A 108 0.23 -2.02 -23.83
CA GLN A 108 -1.13 -1.50 -23.62
C GLN A 108 -1.95 -1.46 -24.90
N ALA A 109 -1.34 -1.80 -26.04
CA ALA A 109 -2.00 -1.98 -27.33
C ALA A 109 -1.53 -3.30 -27.97
N PRO A 110 -2.45 -4.21 -28.35
CA PRO A 110 -2.09 -5.47 -29.00
C PRO A 110 -1.54 -5.24 -30.42
N GLU A 111 -2.15 -4.32 -31.15
CA GLU A 111 -1.77 -3.93 -32.51
C GLU A 111 -2.20 -2.48 -32.78
N TYR A 112 -1.64 -1.88 -33.84
CA TYR A 112 -2.08 -0.57 -34.30
C TYR A 112 -3.31 -0.72 -35.19
N ASP A 113 -4.31 0.13 -35.00
CA ASP A 113 -5.56 0.09 -35.77
C ASP A 113 -5.96 1.46 -36.34
N PRO A 114 -5.08 2.19 -37.06
CA PRO A 114 -5.44 3.49 -37.60
C PRO A 114 -6.58 3.38 -38.63
N PRO A 115 -7.56 4.31 -38.63
CA PRO A 115 -8.70 4.23 -39.54
C PRO A 115 -8.34 4.23 -41.04
N PHE A 116 -7.25 4.91 -41.42
CA PHE A 116 -6.79 4.90 -42.81
C PHE A 116 -6.18 3.55 -43.26
N ALA A 117 -5.92 2.62 -42.32
CA ALA A 117 -5.54 1.24 -42.61
C ALA A 117 -6.70 0.26 -42.33
N GLY A 118 -7.94 0.75 -42.21
CA GLY A 118 -9.14 -0.07 -41.95
C GLY A 118 -9.42 -0.39 -40.48
N GLY A 119 -8.66 0.19 -39.54
CA GLY A 119 -8.84 -0.02 -38.11
C GLY A 119 -9.90 0.88 -37.46
N LYS A 120 -10.18 0.68 -36.17
CA LYS A 120 -11.19 1.45 -35.42
C LYS A 120 -10.62 2.70 -34.75
N GLY A 121 -9.30 2.87 -34.73
CA GLY A 121 -8.60 4.00 -34.11
C GLY A 121 -8.50 3.92 -32.59
N LYS A 122 -8.62 2.74 -31.98
CA LYS A 122 -8.61 2.58 -30.52
C LYS A 122 -7.20 2.60 -29.92
N PHE A 123 -6.21 2.15 -30.67
CA PHE A 123 -4.83 1.93 -30.24
C PHE A 123 -3.84 2.87 -30.94
N VAL A 124 -4.35 3.91 -31.59
CA VAL A 124 -3.58 5.04 -32.08
C VAL A 124 -4.19 6.35 -31.58
N PHE A 125 -3.37 7.37 -31.35
CA PHE A 125 -3.83 8.65 -30.80
C PHE A 125 -4.19 9.64 -31.90
N SER A 126 -5.19 10.47 -31.62
CA SER A 126 -5.69 11.49 -32.53
C SER A 126 -4.76 12.71 -32.60
N PRO A 127 -4.24 13.08 -33.79
CA PRO A 127 -3.61 14.38 -33.97
C PRO A 127 -4.60 15.54 -33.77
N ALA A 128 -5.87 15.37 -34.13
CA ALA A 128 -6.89 16.43 -34.03
C ALA A 128 -7.17 16.81 -32.57
N PHE A 129 -7.14 15.84 -31.65
CA PHE A 129 -7.27 16.13 -30.22
C PHE A 129 -6.20 17.10 -29.74
N ILE A 130 -4.95 16.92 -30.16
CA ILE A 130 -3.84 17.78 -29.74
C ILE A 130 -3.85 19.11 -30.50
N TYR A 131 -4.08 19.05 -31.82
CA TYR A 131 -3.94 20.20 -32.70
C TYR A 131 -5.05 21.23 -32.51
N ASN A 132 -6.31 20.81 -32.60
CA ASN A 132 -7.47 21.72 -32.61
C ASN A 132 -7.61 22.49 -31.28
N GLN A 133 -7.11 21.93 -30.18
CA GLN A 133 -7.14 22.59 -28.86
C GLN A 133 -6.03 23.64 -28.68
N GLN A 134 -4.99 23.62 -29.50
CA GLN A 134 -3.80 24.48 -29.32
C GLN A 134 -3.58 25.48 -30.46
N ASN A 135 -4.24 25.28 -31.60
CA ASN A 135 -4.08 26.12 -32.79
C ASN A 135 -4.73 27.51 -32.65
N GLY A 136 -5.47 27.78 -31.57
CA GLY A 136 -6.11 29.07 -31.32
C GLY A 136 -7.20 29.45 -32.33
N GLY A 137 -7.82 28.48 -33.01
CA GLY A 137 -8.89 28.69 -33.98
C GLY A 137 -8.42 28.99 -35.42
N GLU A 138 -7.12 28.92 -35.69
CA GLU A 138 -6.53 29.16 -37.02
C GLU A 138 -5.64 27.97 -37.42
N ASP A 139 -5.57 27.64 -38.71
CA ASP A 139 -4.67 26.60 -39.23
C ASP A 139 -3.21 27.10 -39.26
N LYS A 140 -2.57 27.18 -38.08
CA LYS A 140 -1.17 27.58 -37.89
C LYS A 140 -0.38 26.51 -37.14
N GLY A 141 0.95 26.63 -37.16
CA GLY A 141 1.83 25.68 -36.50
C GLY A 141 1.76 25.70 -34.98
N LEU A 142 2.30 24.65 -34.35
CA LEU A 142 2.42 24.52 -32.90
C LEU A 142 3.88 24.54 -32.42
N TYR A 143 4.04 24.80 -31.13
CA TYR A 143 5.33 24.65 -30.43
C TYR A 143 5.42 23.26 -29.79
N TYR A 144 6.58 22.63 -29.83
CA TYR A 144 6.78 21.35 -29.14
C TYR A 144 6.63 21.49 -27.62
N TYR A 145 7.24 22.50 -26.99
CA TYR A 145 7.15 22.64 -25.53
C TYR A 145 5.72 22.82 -25.03
N LYS A 146 4.91 23.66 -25.70
CA LYS A 146 3.49 23.81 -25.37
C LYS A 146 2.72 22.51 -25.56
N THR A 147 3.02 21.78 -26.63
CA THR A 147 2.37 20.49 -26.90
C THR A 147 2.73 19.44 -25.86
N MET A 148 3.97 19.39 -25.40
CA MET A 148 4.38 18.47 -24.35
C MET A 148 3.77 18.85 -22.99
N GLU A 149 3.73 20.13 -22.63
CA GLU A 149 2.99 20.61 -21.44
C GLU A 149 1.49 20.29 -21.55
N PHE A 150 0.91 20.46 -22.73
CA PHE A 150 -0.47 20.06 -23.00
C PHE A 150 -0.69 18.56 -22.76
N LEU A 151 0.19 17.70 -23.28
CA LEU A 151 0.12 16.25 -23.07
C LEU A 151 0.33 15.86 -21.60
N LYS A 152 1.11 16.63 -20.84
CA LYS A 152 1.31 16.42 -19.40
C LYS A 152 0.04 16.73 -18.61
N SER A 153 -0.65 17.83 -18.95
CA SER A 153 -1.87 18.26 -18.25
C SER A 153 -3.14 17.53 -18.72
N ASN A 154 -3.26 17.24 -20.01
CA ASN A 154 -4.51 16.80 -20.64
C ASN A 154 -4.44 15.39 -21.26
N GLY A 155 -3.23 14.89 -21.56
CA GLY A 155 -3.01 13.62 -22.25
C GLY A 155 -3.45 13.63 -23.71
N ALA A 156 -3.66 12.45 -24.28
CA ALA A 156 -4.03 12.26 -25.68
C ALA A 156 -5.23 11.31 -25.81
N ALA A 157 -6.23 11.70 -26.60
CA ALA A 157 -7.39 10.84 -26.87
C ALA A 157 -7.10 9.86 -28.02
N PRO A 158 -7.61 8.61 -27.95
CA PRO A 158 -7.60 7.70 -29.09
C PRO A 158 -8.26 8.33 -30.32
N TRP A 159 -7.83 7.93 -31.51
CA TRP A 159 -8.40 8.39 -32.79
C TRP A 159 -9.89 8.08 -32.88
N SER A 160 -10.34 6.95 -32.33
CA SER A 160 -11.77 6.58 -32.24
C SER A 160 -12.61 7.59 -31.45
N SER A 161 -11.98 8.29 -30.50
CA SER A 161 -12.63 9.26 -29.62
C SER A 161 -12.70 10.66 -30.23
N MET A 162 -11.77 10.98 -31.13
CA MET A 162 -11.78 12.22 -31.91
C MET A 162 -11.09 11.95 -33.26
N PRO A 163 -11.86 11.63 -34.32
CA PRO A 163 -11.28 11.37 -35.62
C PRO A 163 -10.54 12.59 -36.20
N TYR A 164 -9.47 12.33 -36.95
CA TYR A 164 -8.73 13.38 -37.66
C TYR A 164 -9.21 13.54 -39.10
N SER A 165 -9.32 14.80 -39.53
CA SER A 165 -9.43 15.21 -40.93
C SER A 165 -8.52 16.40 -41.17
N ASP A 166 -7.77 16.39 -42.26
CA ASP A 166 -6.92 17.52 -42.67
C ASP A 166 -7.72 18.76 -43.10
N LYS A 167 -9.05 18.63 -43.21
CA LYS A 167 -9.99 19.71 -43.50
C LYS A 167 -10.67 20.28 -42.25
N ASP A 168 -10.40 19.73 -41.07
CA ASP A 168 -11.03 20.14 -39.82
C ASP A 168 -9.99 20.44 -38.74
N TYR A 169 -9.75 21.74 -38.53
CA TYR A 169 -8.92 22.26 -37.45
C TYR A 169 -9.73 22.97 -36.35
N LEU A 170 -11.07 23.01 -36.46
CA LEU A 170 -11.91 23.82 -35.59
C LEU A 170 -12.65 22.98 -34.55
N THR A 171 -13.03 21.75 -34.90
CA THR A 171 -13.82 20.88 -34.00
C THR A 171 -13.08 20.64 -32.70
N GLN A 172 -13.74 20.94 -31.58
CA GLN A 172 -13.22 20.72 -30.23
C GLN A 172 -13.68 19.36 -29.67
N PRO A 173 -12.88 18.71 -28.80
CA PRO A 173 -13.24 17.41 -28.25
C PRO A 173 -14.44 17.46 -27.30
N SER A 174 -15.20 16.39 -27.30
CA SER A 174 -16.25 16.12 -26.32
C SER A 174 -15.67 15.97 -24.90
N GLN A 175 -16.52 16.11 -23.87
CA GLN A 175 -16.12 15.88 -22.49
C GLN A 175 -15.66 14.42 -22.25
N SER A 176 -16.28 13.45 -22.92
CA SER A 176 -15.85 12.05 -22.87
C SER A 176 -14.45 11.86 -23.46
N SER A 177 -14.14 12.50 -24.59
CA SER A 177 -12.81 12.42 -25.21
C SER A 177 -11.75 13.05 -24.32
N LYS A 178 -12.06 14.18 -23.65
CA LYS A 178 -11.17 14.80 -22.66
C LYS A 178 -10.94 13.89 -21.46
N LYS A 179 -11.99 13.28 -20.90
CA LYS A 179 -11.87 12.32 -19.78
C LYS A 179 -11.05 11.09 -20.15
N GLU A 180 -11.23 10.57 -21.36
CA GLU A 180 -10.47 9.43 -21.87
C GLU A 180 -8.99 9.78 -22.06
N ALA A 181 -8.69 10.99 -22.58
CA ALA A 181 -7.33 11.46 -22.78
C ALA A 181 -6.50 11.53 -21.48
N LEU A 182 -7.14 11.80 -20.33
CA LEU A 182 -6.46 11.87 -19.03
C LEU A 182 -5.76 10.56 -18.64
N LYS A 183 -6.16 9.42 -19.21
CA LYS A 183 -5.52 8.11 -19.02
C LYS A 183 -4.14 8.02 -19.70
N TYR A 184 -3.87 8.88 -20.67
CA TYR A 184 -2.73 8.80 -21.57
C TYR A 184 -1.83 10.06 -21.49
N LYS A 185 -1.70 10.61 -20.29
CA LYS A 185 -0.76 11.72 -20.01
C LYS A 185 0.69 11.30 -20.22
N ILE A 186 1.56 12.29 -20.42
CA ILE A 186 3.01 12.08 -20.26
C ILE A 186 3.43 12.52 -18.87
N LYS A 187 4.45 11.87 -18.30
CA LYS A 187 5.00 12.24 -16.98
C LYS A 187 5.79 13.54 -17.10
N SER A 188 6.72 13.55 -18.05
CA SER A 188 7.56 14.69 -18.36
C SER A 188 8.16 14.55 -19.76
N PHE A 189 9.03 15.48 -20.11
CA PHE A 189 9.82 15.47 -21.32
C PHE A 189 11.16 16.12 -21.01
N SER A 190 12.16 15.80 -21.82
CA SER A 190 13.51 16.35 -21.66
C SER A 190 14.03 16.84 -22.99
N ARG A 191 14.77 17.95 -22.94
CA ARG A 191 15.49 18.48 -24.09
C ARG A 191 16.75 17.66 -24.32
N LEU A 192 17.04 17.37 -25.59
CA LEU A 192 18.28 16.74 -26.03
C LEU A 192 19.11 17.76 -26.81
N ASN A 193 20.43 17.62 -26.77
CA ASN A 193 21.31 18.40 -27.63
C ASN A 193 21.36 17.79 -29.03
N TYR A 194 20.60 18.36 -29.97
CA TYR A 194 20.60 17.92 -31.38
C TYR A 194 21.97 18.04 -32.09
N LYS A 195 22.93 18.79 -31.52
CA LYS A 195 24.31 18.86 -32.03
C LYS A 195 25.19 17.72 -31.53
N ASN A 196 24.70 16.92 -30.57
CA ASN A 196 25.37 15.76 -30.01
C ASN A 196 24.59 14.48 -30.36
N PRO A 197 24.97 13.77 -31.43
CA PRO A 197 24.26 12.57 -31.87
C PRO A 197 24.12 11.50 -30.77
N ASP A 198 25.09 11.37 -29.88
CA ASP A 198 25.09 10.32 -28.87
C ASP A 198 23.97 10.49 -27.83
N GLU A 199 23.50 11.72 -27.58
CA GLU A 199 22.33 11.95 -26.72
C GLU A 199 21.04 11.38 -27.35
N ILE A 200 20.86 11.56 -28.66
CA ILE A 200 19.73 10.99 -29.40
C ILE A 200 19.86 9.46 -29.47
N LYS A 201 21.06 8.95 -29.74
CA LYS A 201 21.34 7.50 -29.80
C LYS A 201 21.05 6.80 -28.48
N ARG A 202 21.39 7.41 -27.33
CA ARG A 202 21.07 6.86 -25.99
C ARG A 202 19.58 6.67 -25.78
N VAL A 203 18.74 7.58 -26.27
CA VAL A 203 17.27 7.45 -26.19
C VAL A 203 16.80 6.27 -27.06
N LEU A 204 17.31 6.18 -28.30
CA LEU A 204 16.99 5.09 -29.23
C LEU A 204 17.45 3.71 -28.71
N ALA A 205 18.63 3.66 -28.07
CA ALA A 205 19.16 2.46 -27.40
C ALA A 205 18.27 1.97 -26.26
N GLY A 206 17.60 2.89 -25.57
CA GLY A 206 16.59 2.57 -24.56
C GLY A 206 15.22 2.16 -25.12
N LYS A 207 15.10 1.86 -26.43
CA LYS A 207 13.82 1.57 -27.11
C LYS A 207 12.78 2.70 -26.93
N ASN A 208 13.25 3.94 -26.94
CA ASN A 208 12.41 5.13 -27.00
C ASN A 208 12.73 5.91 -28.29
N VAL A 209 11.87 6.84 -28.69
CA VAL A 209 12.00 7.62 -29.93
C VAL A 209 12.07 9.11 -29.63
N VAL A 210 12.59 9.90 -30.58
CA VAL A 210 12.92 11.32 -30.34
C VAL A 210 12.12 12.23 -31.26
N MET A 211 11.49 13.26 -30.70
CA MET A 211 10.90 14.36 -31.46
C MET A 211 12.01 15.20 -32.07
N VAL A 212 11.87 15.57 -33.35
CA VAL A 212 12.78 16.48 -34.02
C VAL A 212 12.01 17.53 -34.82
N GLY A 213 12.35 18.79 -34.56
CA GLY A 213 11.87 19.93 -35.34
C GLY A 213 13.02 20.49 -36.17
N MET A 214 12.85 20.54 -37.49
CA MET A 214 13.89 21.00 -38.41
C MET A 214 13.36 21.99 -39.43
N ILE A 215 14.24 22.86 -39.93
CA ILE A 215 13.92 23.70 -41.08
C ILE A 215 14.16 22.89 -42.35
N ILE A 216 13.13 22.77 -43.20
CA ILE A 216 13.15 21.94 -44.41
C ILE A 216 13.25 22.78 -45.68
N ASP A 217 13.64 22.14 -46.78
CA ASP A 217 13.79 22.74 -48.10
C ASP A 217 13.38 21.79 -49.24
N ASP A 218 13.54 22.21 -50.50
CA ASP A 218 13.21 21.38 -51.68
C ASP A 218 13.97 20.05 -51.70
N ALA A 219 15.23 20.04 -51.27
CA ALA A 219 16.02 18.81 -51.24
C ALA A 219 15.43 17.79 -50.24
N PHE A 220 14.91 18.25 -49.11
CA PHE A 220 14.18 17.41 -48.17
C PHE A 220 12.84 16.91 -48.75
N TYR A 221 12.05 17.78 -49.40
CA TYR A 221 10.80 17.38 -50.04
C TYR A 221 11.00 16.31 -51.13
N LYS A 222 12.12 16.37 -51.85
CA LYS A 222 12.45 15.45 -52.97
C LYS A 222 13.16 14.17 -52.53
N LEU A 223 13.30 13.91 -51.23
CA LEU A 223 13.85 12.65 -50.73
C LEU A 223 13.08 11.44 -51.27
N LYS A 224 13.82 10.45 -51.78
CA LYS A 224 13.25 9.22 -52.37
C LYS A 224 14.08 8.00 -52.00
N GLY A 225 13.41 6.89 -51.70
CA GLY A 225 14.06 5.64 -51.35
C GLY A 225 15.09 5.80 -50.23
N SER A 226 16.25 5.16 -50.37
CA SER A 226 17.32 5.15 -49.35
C SER A 226 18.23 6.37 -49.36
N THR A 227 17.87 7.46 -50.05
CA THR A 227 18.69 8.68 -50.07
C THR A 227 18.77 9.33 -48.69
N ILE A 228 19.94 9.92 -48.39
CA ILE A 228 20.22 10.59 -47.13
C ILE A 228 20.23 12.09 -47.40
N TYR A 229 19.43 12.84 -46.66
CA TYR A 229 19.49 14.30 -46.63
C TYR A 229 20.76 14.75 -45.93
N ASP A 230 21.66 15.33 -46.72
CA ASP A 230 23.00 15.67 -46.29
C ASP A 230 23.40 17.11 -46.61
N GLU A 231 22.71 17.77 -47.55
CA GLU A 231 22.94 19.17 -47.91
C GLU A 231 21.63 19.91 -48.20
N ASN A 232 21.62 21.23 -47.97
CA ASN A 232 20.45 22.04 -48.29
C ASN A 232 20.34 22.16 -49.82
N GLY A 233 19.12 22.30 -50.35
CA GLY A 233 18.91 22.55 -51.77
C GLY A 233 17.59 23.21 -52.06
N GLY A 234 17.61 24.17 -52.99
CA GLY A 234 16.43 24.91 -53.43
C GLY A 234 15.85 25.85 -52.37
N GLN A 235 14.54 26.02 -52.39
CA GLN A 235 13.80 26.93 -51.52
C GLN A 235 13.58 26.33 -50.13
N SER A 236 13.77 27.11 -49.08
CA SER A 236 13.43 26.73 -47.70
C SER A 236 11.95 26.99 -47.42
N TYR A 237 11.32 26.14 -46.59
CA TYR A 237 9.88 26.15 -46.32
C TYR A 237 9.57 26.10 -44.82
N GLY A 238 10.39 26.71 -43.98
CA GLY A 238 10.09 26.82 -42.55
C GLY A 238 10.21 25.51 -41.77
N GLY A 239 9.58 25.46 -40.60
CA GLY A 239 9.72 24.38 -39.64
C GLY A 239 8.78 23.21 -39.90
N HIS A 240 9.32 21.98 -39.79
CA HIS A 240 8.58 20.73 -39.84
C HIS A 240 8.94 19.80 -38.68
N ALA A 241 7.94 19.07 -38.17
CA ALA A 241 8.04 18.19 -37.01
C ALA A 241 7.95 16.72 -37.42
N MET A 242 8.89 15.90 -36.93
CA MET A 242 9.02 14.48 -37.25
C MET A 242 9.52 13.68 -36.04
N THR A 243 9.62 12.37 -36.21
CA THR A 243 10.12 11.45 -35.18
C THR A 243 11.38 10.74 -35.67
N ILE A 244 12.47 10.81 -34.91
CA ILE A 244 13.65 9.97 -35.10
C ILE A 244 13.37 8.59 -34.53
N VAL A 245 13.49 7.57 -35.36
CA VAL A 245 13.13 6.17 -35.06
C VAL A 245 14.32 5.21 -35.18
N GLY A 246 15.50 5.71 -35.50
CA GLY A 246 16.69 4.87 -35.64
C GLY A 246 17.92 5.67 -36.06
N TYR A 247 19.06 4.99 -36.09
CA TYR A 247 20.32 5.51 -36.56
C TYR A 247 21.22 4.39 -37.08
N ASP A 248 22.22 4.75 -37.89
CA ASP A 248 23.22 3.82 -38.41
C ASP A 248 24.53 4.57 -38.65
N ASP A 249 25.55 4.26 -37.84
CA ASP A 249 26.89 4.88 -37.87
C ASP A 249 27.70 4.50 -39.11
N GLN A 250 27.27 3.47 -39.85
CA GLN A 250 27.94 3.00 -41.06
C GLN A 250 27.38 3.64 -42.34
N LYS A 251 26.22 4.32 -42.28
CA LYS A 251 25.68 5.00 -43.46
C LYS A 251 26.61 6.09 -43.95
N LYS A 252 26.70 6.19 -45.29
CA LYS A 252 27.46 7.22 -45.97
C LYS A 252 26.54 7.92 -46.98
N SER A 253 26.38 9.22 -46.82
CA SER A 253 25.61 10.06 -47.74
C SER A 253 26.36 10.28 -49.06
N LYS A 254 25.69 10.88 -50.05
CA LYS A 254 26.29 11.14 -51.37
C LYS A 254 27.46 12.11 -51.29
N SER A 255 27.39 13.11 -50.41
CA SER A 255 28.48 14.04 -50.09
C SER A 255 29.60 13.42 -49.23
N GLY A 256 29.48 12.15 -48.84
CA GLY A 256 30.49 11.41 -48.09
C GLY A 256 30.40 11.53 -46.57
N LYS A 257 29.40 12.24 -46.02
CA LYS A 257 29.16 12.33 -44.56
C LYS A 257 28.78 10.96 -44.00
N LYS A 258 29.41 10.59 -42.88
CA LYS A 258 29.24 9.31 -42.19
C LYS A 258 28.21 9.43 -41.06
N GLY A 259 27.38 8.41 -40.91
CA GLY A 259 26.32 8.32 -39.89
C GLY A 259 25.05 9.07 -40.28
N ALA A 260 23.89 8.45 -40.04
CA ALA A 260 22.59 9.07 -40.30
C ALA A 260 21.51 8.61 -39.31
N PHE A 261 20.56 9.49 -39.04
CA PHE A 261 19.32 9.20 -38.32
C PHE A 261 18.20 8.86 -39.29
N LYS A 262 17.33 7.91 -38.91
CA LYS A 262 16.11 7.54 -39.63
C LYS A 262 14.93 8.31 -39.05
N LEU A 263 14.15 8.96 -39.90
CA LEU A 263 12.97 9.74 -39.56
C LEU A 263 11.71 9.01 -40.02
N GLN A 264 10.68 9.03 -39.21
CA GLN A 264 9.30 8.82 -39.64
C GLN A 264 8.63 10.17 -39.88
N ASN A 265 8.00 10.29 -41.05
CA ASN A 265 7.29 11.50 -41.46
C ASN A 265 5.77 11.30 -41.45
N SER A 266 5.00 12.38 -41.57
CA SER A 266 3.53 12.42 -41.62
C SER A 266 3.01 12.83 -43.00
N TRP A 267 3.72 12.49 -44.07
CA TRP A 267 3.39 12.84 -45.46
C TRP A 267 2.91 11.65 -46.30
N GLY A 268 2.51 10.56 -45.64
CA GLY A 268 2.11 9.32 -46.29
C GLY A 268 3.29 8.48 -46.81
N THR A 269 2.95 7.33 -47.36
CA THR A 269 3.91 6.30 -47.79
C THR A 269 4.63 6.62 -49.11
N ASN A 270 4.15 7.60 -49.87
CA ASN A 270 4.77 7.95 -51.16
C ASN A 270 6.05 8.78 -50.97
N TRP A 271 6.22 9.44 -49.82
CA TRP A 271 7.41 10.21 -49.51
C TRP A 271 8.57 9.31 -49.02
N GLY A 272 9.80 9.60 -49.46
CA GLY A 272 11.00 8.90 -49.00
C GLY A 272 10.98 7.41 -49.35
N ASP A 273 11.27 6.56 -48.36
CA ASP A 273 11.12 5.11 -48.38
C ASP A 273 9.92 4.71 -47.51
N LYS A 274 8.74 4.60 -48.14
CA LYS A 274 7.48 4.22 -47.47
C LYS A 274 7.12 5.13 -46.29
N GLY A 275 7.42 6.43 -46.40
CA GLY A 275 7.18 7.43 -45.36
C GLY A 275 8.33 7.62 -44.37
N PHE A 276 9.45 6.91 -44.55
CA PHE A 276 10.67 7.09 -43.80
C PHE A 276 11.75 7.79 -44.63
N GLY A 277 12.64 8.54 -43.98
CA GLY A 277 13.76 9.21 -44.63
C GLY A 277 15.01 9.18 -43.77
N TRP A 278 16.18 9.37 -44.37
CA TRP A 278 17.44 9.45 -43.63
C TRP A 278 18.01 10.87 -43.66
N VAL A 279 18.60 11.31 -42.55
CA VAL A 279 19.31 12.59 -42.46
C VAL A 279 20.68 12.36 -41.83
N SER A 280 21.75 12.87 -42.44
CA SER A 280 23.09 12.71 -41.88
C SER A 280 23.22 13.42 -40.54
N TYR A 281 24.07 12.93 -39.61
CA TYR A 281 24.24 13.56 -38.29
C TYR A 281 24.62 15.04 -38.38
N SER A 282 25.57 15.35 -39.27
CA SER A 282 26.02 16.74 -39.49
C SER A 282 24.91 17.63 -40.06
N MET A 283 24.02 17.06 -40.89
CA MET A 283 22.91 17.80 -41.44
C MET A 283 21.85 18.05 -40.39
N LEU A 284 21.48 17.03 -39.61
CA LEU A 284 20.56 17.19 -38.48
C LEU A 284 21.06 18.27 -37.51
N ALA A 285 22.34 18.26 -37.15
CA ALA A 285 22.95 19.27 -36.28
C ALA A 285 22.90 20.71 -36.85
N LYS A 286 22.85 20.84 -38.19
CA LYS A 286 22.78 22.12 -38.90
C LYS A 286 21.37 22.69 -38.97
N VAL A 287 20.38 21.86 -39.30
CA VAL A 287 19.01 22.34 -39.61
C VAL A 287 18.00 22.12 -38.49
N SER A 288 18.31 21.27 -37.51
CA SER A 288 17.44 21.06 -36.35
C SER A 288 17.40 22.30 -35.47
N GLN A 289 16.21 22.58 -34.96
CA GLN A 289 15.95 23.66 -34.01
C GLN A 289 15.80 23.11 -32.60
N GLU A 290 15.11 21.97 -32.47
CA GLU A 290 14.79 21.35 -31.18
C GLU A 290 14.73 19.83 -31.32
N THR A 291 15.21 19.13 -30.28
CA THR A 291 14.96 17.71 -30.09
C THR A 291 14.55 17.44 -28.65
N TYR A 292 13.59 16.54 -28.49
CA TYR A 292 13.02 16.21 -27.20
C TYR A 292 12.69 14.72 -27.13
N ALA A 293 12.82 14.15 -25.93
CA ALA A 293 12.33 12.81 -25.64
C ALA A 293 11.17 12.91 -24.66
N ILE A 294 10.06 12.25 -25.02
CA ILE A 294 8.94 12.07 -24.09
C ILE A 294 9.38 11.05 -23.03
N ILE A 295 9.17 11.41 -21.76
CA ILE A 295 9.26 10.49 -20.64
C ILE A 295 7.83 10.07 -20.31
N ASP A 296 7.46 8.93 -20.88
CA ASP A 296 6.20 8.26 -20.67
C ASP A 296 6.56 6.88 -20.14
N GLU A 297 6.93 6.77 -18.89
CA GLU A 297 7.24 5.45 -18.34
C GLU A 297 5.92 4.70 -18.04
N PRO A 298 5.95 3.36 -17.92
CA PRO A 298 5.11 2.68 -16.93
C PRO A 298 5.30 3.38 -15.56
N PRO A 299 4.67 2.98 -14.46
CA PRO A 299 5.36 3.23 -13.21
C PRO A 299 6.72 2.52 -13.31
N THR A 300 7.78 3.25 -13.71
CA THR A 300 9.02 3.10 -12.98
C THR A 300 8.60 3.43 -11.59
N GLN A 301 8.59 2.39 -10.78
CA GLN A 301 8.57 2.63 -9.38
C GLN A 301 9.85 3.44 -9.07
N SER A 302 9.73 4.77 -9.02
CA SER A 302 10.74 5.61 -8.39
C SER A 302 10.97 4.99 -7.02
N THR A 303 12.18 4.54 -6.70
CA THR A 303 12.40 3.89 -5.41
C THR A 303 11.74 4.72 -4.32
N PRO A 304 10.76 4.17 -3.58
CA PRO A 304 9.84 4.97 -2.79
C PRO A 304 10.63 5.84 -1.82
N ILE A 305 10.58 7.16 -1.98
CA ILE A 305 11.35 8.06 -1.13
C ILE A 305 10.75 7.98 0.27
N LEU A 306 11.51 7.42 1.22
CA LEU A 306 11.12 7.45 2.62
C LEU A 306 11.27 8.89 3.12
N ASN A 307 10.15 9.61 3.22
CA ASN A 307 10.13 10.99 3.74
C ASN A 307 10.10 11.05 5.27
N THR A 308 9.97 9.90 5.93
CA THR A 308 9.86 9.77 7.38
C THR A 308 11.00 8.92 7.92
N ILE A 309 11.69 9.44 8.91
CA ILE A 309 12.72 8.69 9.64
C ILE A 309 12.04 7.55 10.41
N PRO A 310 12.49 6.29 10.23
CA PRO A 310 12.13 5.18 11.10
C PRO A 310 12.34 5.51 12.58
N THR A 311 11.26 5.72 13.34
CA THR A 311 11.34 5.83 14.81
C THR A 311 10.99 4.51 15.46
N LYS A 312 11.63 4.20 16.60
CA LYS A 312 11.22 3.08 17.46
C LYS A 312 9.73 3.25 17.79
N LYS A 313 8.92 2.22 17.52
CA LYS A 313 7.49 2.19 17.87
C LYS A 313 7.35 2.29 19.40
N PRO A 314 6.67 3.31 19.94
CA PRO A 314 6.41 3.40 21.37
C PRO A 314 5.38 2.35 21.78
N ILE A 315 5.45 1.88 23.01
CA ILE A 315 4.36 1.09 23.58
C ILE A 315 3.12 1.97 23.80
N LEU A 316 1.96 1.52 23.30
CA LEU A 316 0.70 2.25 23.37
C LEU A 316 -0.16 1.79 24.54
N PRO A 317 -0.97 2.69 25.15
CA PRO A 317 -1.95 2.29 26.16
C PRO A 317 -2.99 1.33 25.57
N PRO A 318 -3.60 0.45 26.38
CA PRO A 318 -4.69 -0.39 25.91
C PRO A 318 -5.84 0.44 25.34
N ASP A 319 -6.29 0.07 24.15
CA ASP A 319 -7.45 0.62 23.45
C ASP A 319 -8.49 -0.48 23.16
N GLU A 320 -9.61 -0.09 22.54
CA GLU A 320 -10.77 -0.96 22.32
C GLU A 320 -11.23 -1.69 23.59
N ILE A 321 -11.10 -1.02 24.75
CA ILE A 321 -11.42 -1.62 26.03
C ILE A 321 -12.95 -1.78 26.14
N LYS A 322 -13.39 -3.03 26.29
CA LYS A 322 -14.77 -3.39 26.61
C LYS A 322 -14.83 -3.87 28.04
N VAL A 323 -15.88 -3.44 28.73
CA VAL A 323 -16.14 -3.78 30.13
C VAL A 323 -17.57 -4.29 30.23
N SER A 324 -17.80 -5.32 31.04
CA SER A 324 -19.17 -5.80 31.31
C SER A 324 -20.00 -4.71 31.99
N LYS A 325 -21.19 -4.48 31.44
CA LYS A 325 -22.19 -3.48 31.83
C LYS A 325 -23.49 -4.21 32.19
N GLY A 326 -23.51 -4.86 33.36
CA GLY A 326 -24.69 -5.51 33.92
C GLY A 326 -24.95 -6.96 33.48
N GLU A 327 -24.05 -7.60 32.74
CA GLU A 327 -24.20 -9.02 32.38
C GLU A 327 -24.04 -9.96 33.58
N PHE A 328 -23.28 -9.53 34.59
CA PHE A 328 -22.94 -10.32 35.77
C PHE A 328 -23.21 -9.54 37.05
N ASP A 329 -23.49 -10.26 38.12
CA ASP A 329 -23.79 -9.75 39.46
C ASP A 329 -22.57 -9.74 40.39
N SER A 330 -21.58 -10.59 40.08
CA SER A 330 -20.50 -10.99 40.99
C SER A 330 -19.10 -10.77 40.41
N LYS A 331 -19.01 -10.28 39.16
CA LYS A 331 -17.74 -10.01 38.50
C LYS A 331 -17.85 -8.90 37.46
N ILE A 332 -16.74 -8.24 37.19
CA ILE A 332 -16.55 -7.39 36.01
C ILE A 332 -15.54 -8.05 35.09
N ILE A 333 -15.89 -8.19 33.81
CA ILE A 333 -14.98 -8.69 32.78
C ILE A 333 -14.47 -7.50 31.98
N LEU A 334 -13.15 -7.38 31.88
CA LEU A 334 -12.46 -6.44 31.01
C LEU A 334 -11.77 -7.19 29.88
N THR A 335 -11.86 -6.64 28.68
CA THR A 335 -11.12 -7.10 27.49
C THR A 335 -10.66 -5.88 26.71
N TRP A 336 -9.47 -5.94 26.12
CA TRP A 336 -8.93 -4.83 25.33
C TRP A 336 -8.12 -5.38 24.17
N LYS A 337 -7.76 -4.55 23.20
CA LYS A 337 -6.91 -4.99 22.08
C LYS A 337 -5.48 -5.29 22.56
N ASN A 338 -4.94 -6.42 22.13
CA ASN A 338 -3.55 -6.79 22.40
C ASN A 338 -2.58 -5.77 21.78
N GLN A 339 -1.56 -5.36 22.54
CA GLN A 339 -0.57 -4.37 22.13
C GLN A 339 0.75 -5.07 21.75
N ASP A 340 1.29 -4.78 20.56
CA ASP A 340 2.42 -5.49 19.94
C ASP A 340 3.71 -5.59 20.80
N LEU A 341 3.90 -4.66 21.75
CA LEU A 341 5.08 -4.59 22.61
C LEU A 341 4.79 -4.92 24.08
N ALA A 342 3.54 -5.19 24.42
CA ALA A 342 3.16 -5.50 25.79
C ALA A 342 3.50 -6.95 26.14
N VAL A 343 4.25 -7.11 27.23
CA VAL A 343 4.49 -8.40 27.89
C VAL A 343 3.58 -8.60 29.10
N ALA A 344 2.96 -7.53 29.60
CA ALA A 344 1.93 -7.55 30.62
C ALA A 344 1.08 -6.27 30.56
N TYR A 345 0.00 -6.24 31.32
CA TYR A 345 -0.88 -5.09 31.50
C TYR A 345 -1.09 -4.85 32.99
N LEU A 346 -1.05 -3.59 33.42
CA LEU A 346 -1.49 -3.17 34.75
C LEU A 346 -2.92 -2.66 34.66
N ILE A 347 -3.80 -3.24 35.46
CA ILE A 347 -5.19 -2.83 35.62
C ILE A 347 -5.26 -1.94 36.85
N GLN A 348 -5.76 -0.72 36.68
CA GLN A 348 -6.05 0.20 37.78
C GLN A 348 -7.56 0.36 37.93
N ARG A 349 -8.04 0.40 39.17
CA ARG A 349 -9.44 0.65 39.51
C ARG A 349 -9.54 1.91 40.34
N LYS A 350 -10.56 2.72 40.09
CA LYS A 350 -10.85 3.92 40.88
C LYS A 350 -11.59 3.53 42.16
N ASP A 351 -11.10 4.03 43.30
CA ASP A 351 -11.80 3.98 44.58
C ASP A 351 -11.97 5.38 45.15
N GLU A 352 -13.20 5.72 45.53
CA GLU A 352 -13.67 7.06 45.95
C GLU A 352 -13.25 8.22 45.01
N SER A 353 -11.98 8.61 45.03
CA SER A 353 -11.40 9.70 44.21
C SER A 353 -10.12 9.32 43.45
N GLU A 354 -9.40 8.28 43.84
CA GLU A 354 -8.06 7.96 43.33
C GLU A 354 -8.00 6.59 42.65
N PHE A 355 -7.10 6.45 41.68
CA PHE A 355 -6.81 5.15 41.05
C PHE A 355 -5.72 4.42 41.82
N TYR A 356 -5.89 3.11 41.98
CA TYR A 356 -4.88 2.24 42.57
C TYR A 356 -4.64 0.99 41.71
N ASP A 357 -3.47 0.38 41.86
CA ASP A 357 -3.07 -0.83 41.15
C ASP A 357 -3.90 -2.02 41.65
N LEU A 358 -4.79 -2.52 40.80
CA LEU A 358 -5.69 -3.63 41.13
C LEU A 358 -5.00 -4.97 40.94
N ALA A 359 -4.43 -5.17 39.74
CA ALA A 359 -3.85 -6.44 39.31
C ALA A 359 -3.00 -6.26 38.05
N TYR A 360 -2.15 -7.25 37.77
CA TYR A 360 -1.53 -7.46 36.47
C TYR A 360 -2.25 -8.55 35.68
N SER A 361 -2.14 -8.50 34.35
CA SER A 361 -2.53 -9.58 33.45
C SER A 361 -1.46 -9.76 32.37
N ASP A 362 -1.10 -11.01 32.07
CA ASP A 362 -0.28 -11.40 30.91
C ASP A 362 -1.13 -11.58 29.65
N LYS A 363 -2.45 -11.43 29.77
CA LYS A 363 -3.43 -11.55 28.71
C LYS A 363 -4.16 -10.23 28.50
N PRO A 364 -4.72 -9.98 27.31
CA PRO A 364 -5.51 -8.79 27.03
C PRO A 364 -6.95 -8.86 27.60
N SER A 365 -7.10 -9.51 28.75
CA SER A 365 -8.34 -9.63 29.51
C SER A 365 -8.08 -9.75 31.00
N PHE A 366 -9.08 -9.40 31.80
CA PHE A 366 -9.05 -9.50 33.26
C PHE A 366 -10.45 -9.69 33.83
N ILE A 367 -10.58 -10.51 34.88
CA ILE A 367 -11.83 -10.71 35.62
C ILE A 367 -11.68 -10.16 37.04
N ASP A 368 -12.38 -9.08 37.34
CA ASP A 368 -12.49 -8.53 38.69
C ASP A 368 -13.65 -9.22 39.43
N VAL A 369 -13.32 -10.13 40.34
CA VAL A 369 -14.28 -10.82 41.21
C VAL A 369 -14.52 -10.12 42.54
N ASN A 370 -13.80 -9.03 42.83
CA ASN A 370 -13.85 -8.31 44.11
C ASN A 370 -14.79 -7.10 44.01
N VAL A 371 -16.01 -7.37 43.56
CA VAL A 371 -17.05 -6.38 43.28
C VAL A 371 -18.33 -6.69 44.09
N SER A 372 -19.15 -5.67 44.32
CA SER A 372 -20.46 -5.78 44.96
C SER A 372 -21.57 -5.81 43.91
N LEU A 373 -22.71 -6.37 44.29
CA LEU A 373 -23.95 -6.33 43.51
C LEU A 373 -24.39 -4.87 43.24
N ASN A 374 -25.06 -4.63 42.12
CA ASN A 374 -25.62 -3.33 41.72
C ASN A 374 -24.67 -2.15 41.94
N SER A 375 -23.42 -2.29 41.49
CA SER A 375 -22.34 -1.33 41.77
C SER A 375 -21.56 -0.98 40.52
N THR A 376 -21.26 0.32 40.37
CA THR A 376 -20.45 0.87 39.27
C THR A 376 -18.98 0.97 39.67
N TYR A 377 -18.09 0.70 38.72
CA TYR A 377 -16.63 0.74 38.84
C TYR A 377 -16.02 1.43 37.61
N VAL A 378 -14.90 2.12 37.83
CA VAL A 378 -14.14 2.78 36.77
C VAL A 378 -12.74 2.18 36.72
N TYR A 379 -12.28 1.84 35.52
CA TYR A 379 -10.99 1.22 35.28
C TYR A 379 -10.19 2.02 34.25
N ARG A 380 -8.88 1.87 34.32
CA ARG A 380 -7.94 2.27 33.27
C ARG A 380 -6.76 1.32 33.28
N LEU A 381 -6.06 1.22 32.16
CA LEU A 381 -5.02 0.21 31.97
C LEU A 381 -3.72 0.84 31.49
N VAL A 382 -2.61 0.15 31.74
CA VAL A 382 -1.26 0.51 31.27
C VAL A 382 -0.64 -0.71 30.61
N SER A 383 -0.08 -0.54 29.42
CA SER A 383 0.72 -1.57 28.76
C SER A 383 2.13 -1.57 29.32
N ILE A 384 2.65 -2.75 29.60
CA ILE A 384 3.99 -2.94 30.14
C ILE A 384 4.82 -3.67 29.09
N GLY A 385 5.85 -2.98 28.60
CA GLY A 385 6.82 -3.54 27.68
C GLY A 385 8.06 -4.05 28.39
N THR A 386 9.01 -4.54 27.60
CA THR A 386 10.29 -4.98 28.13
C THR A 386 11.12 -3.80 28.64
N GLU A 387 11.14 -2.67 27.95
CA GLU A 387 12.01 -1.53 28.26
C GLU A 387 11.26 -0.27 28.75
N GLU A 388 9.96 -0.20 28.50
CA GLU A 388 9.13 0.98 28.74
C GLU A 388 7.69 0.58 29.08
N VAL A 389 6.93 1.55 29.60
CA VAL A 389 5.49 1.43 29.84
C VAL A 389 4.76 2.51 29.07
N SER A 390 3.50 2.26 28.72
CA SER A 390 2.69 3.25 28.04
C SER A 390 2.18 4.33 29.00
N ASP A 391 1.54 5.34 28.43
CA ASP A 391 0.59 6.16 29.18
C ASP A 391 -0.60 5.33 29.69
N VAL A 392 -1.47 5.92 30.51
CA VAL A 392 -2.72 5.30 30.94
C VAL A 392 -3.77 5.38 29.83
N SER A 393 -4.63 4.36 29.73
CA SER A 393 -5.80 4.38 28.85
C SER A 393 -6.84 5.41 29.29
N PHE A 394 -7.84 5.65 28.43
CA PHE A 394 -9.06 6.33 28.84
C PHE A 394 -9.80 5.54 29.95
N ASP A 395 -10.52 6.29 30.79
CA ASP A 395 -11.37 5.75 31.84
C ASP A 395 -12.59 5.03 31.25
N VAL A 396 -12.75 3.75 31.59
CA VAL A 396 -13.90 2.93 31.19
C VAL A 396 -14.76 2.54 32.39
N GLU A 397 -16.07 2.53 32.18
CA GLU A 397 -17.06 2.20 33.20
C GLU A 397 -17.58 0.77 33.02
N GLY A 398 -17.64 0.03 34.12
CA GLY A 398 -18.32 -1.26 34.23
C GLY A 398 -19.23 -1.30 35.44
N PHE A 399 -20.30 -2.09 35.38
CA PHE A 399 -21.22 -2.23 36.51
C PHE A 399 -21.80 -3.64 36.61
N THR A 400 -22.14 -4.03 37.83
CA THR A 400 -22.78 -5.32 38.12
C THR A 400 -24.30 -5.21 38.09
N SER A 401 -24.98 -6.28 37.72
CA SER A 401 -26.44 -6.41 37.74
C SER A 401 -26.99 -6.27 39.16
N ALA A 402 -28.26 -5.85 39.27
CA ALA A 402 -29.02 -5.89 40.51
C ALA A 402 -29.54 -7.30 40.87
N GLU A 403 -29.70 -8.17 39.88
CA GLU A 403 -30.18 -9.54 40.06
C GLU A 403 -29.09 -10.57 39.71
N PRO A 404 -29.01 -11.71 40.43
CA PRO A 404 -28.12 -12.80 40.09
C PRO A 404 -28.37 -13.33 38.68
N ASN A 405 -27.33 -13.31 37.84
CA ASN A 405 -27.41 -13.81 36.48
C ASN A 405 -26.35 -14.90 36.23
N PRO A 406 -26.68 -16.19 36.48
CA PRO A 406 -25.75 -17.29 36.25
C PRO A 406 -25.47 -17.53 34.76
N ASN A 407 -26.26 -16.95 33.85
CA ASN A 407 -26.17 -17.13 32.40
C ASN A 407 -25.64 -15.88 31.68
N GLY A 408 -24.95 -14.98 32.38
CA GLY A 408 -24.33 -13.79 31.78
C GLY A 408 -23.44 -14.17 30.59
N SER A 409 -23.56 -13.44 29.48
CA SER A 409 -22.74 -13.66 28.29
C SER A 409 -21.30 -13.23 28.60
N ILE A 410 -20.35 -14.10 28.25
CA ILE A 410 -18.93 -13.74 28.24
C ILE A 410 -18.72 -12.59 27.25
N GLY A 411 -17.80 -11.66 27.56
CA GLY A 411 -17.59 -10.44 26.78
C GLY A 411 -17.36 -10.67 25.28
N GLN A 412 -17.52 -9.61 24.49
CA GLN A 412 -17.23 -9.63 23.06
C GLN A 412 -15.73 -9.78 22.82
N VAL A 413 -15.32 -10.55 21.81
CA VAL A 413 -13.92 -10.60 21.35
C VAL A 413 -13.55 -9.26 20.71
N VAL A 414 -12.37 -8.73 21.03
CA VAL A 414 -11.87 -7.43 20.55
C VAL A 414 -10.48 -7.54 19.93
N GLY A 415 -10.03 -6.50 19.24
CA GLY A 415 -8.70 -6.44 18.65
C GLY A 415 -8.46 -7.47 17.55
N LEU A 416 -9.51 -7.89 16.82
CA LEU A 416 -9.34 -8.79 15.69
C LEU A 416 -8.56 -8.08 14.58
N THR A 417 -7.38 -8.62 14.27
CA THR A 417 -6.50 -8.14 13.19
C THR A 417 -6.11 -9.30 12.29
N GLY A 418 -5.59 -8.99 11.10
CA GLY A 418 -5.10 -9.99 10.17
C GLY A 418 -3.82 -9.54 9.48
N LEU A 419 -2.82 -10.41 9.46
CA LEU A 419 -1.60 -10.25 8.68
C LEU A 419 -1.65 -11.15 7.45
N VAL A 420 -1.34 -10.58 6.28
CA VAL A 420 -1.35 -11.32 5.02
C VAL A 420 0.06 -11.66 4.59
N TYR A 421 0.29 -12.93 4.25
CA TYR A 421 1.58 -13.40 3.76
C TYR A 421 1.42 -14.59 2.81
N VAL A 422 2.44 -14.84 2.00
CA VAL A 422 2.50 -16.02 1.14
C VAL A 422 3.29 -17.12 1.85
N SER A 423 2.69 -18.32 1.93
CA SER A 423 3.37 -19.55 2.36
C SER A 423 3.32 -20.56 1.22
N GLY A 424 4.49 -20.96 0.72
CA GLY A 424 4.59 -21.71 -0.53
C GLY A 424 4.12 -20.85 -1.71
N THR A 425 2.99 -21.20 -2.33
CA THR A 425 2.43 -20.50 -3.49
C THR A 425 1.10 -19.80 -3.22
N LEU A 426 0.54 -19.93 -2.02
CA LEU A 426 -0.79 -19.41 -1.70
C LEU A 426 -0.71 -18.33 -0.61
N PRO A 427 -1.50 -17.25 -0.74
CA PRO A 427 -1.65 -16.28 0.33
C PRO A 427 -2.46 -16.87 1.48
N ASN A 428 -2.11 -16.48 2.69
CA ASN A 428 -2.76 -16.84 3.94
C ASN A 428 -3.09 -15.55 4.69
N VAL A 429 -4.17 -15.56 5.48
CA VAL A 429 -4.46 -14.50 6.45
C VAL A 429 -4.28 -15.10 7.84
N ASP A 430 -3.26 -14.66 8.55
CA ASP A 430 -3.05 -14.97 9.96
C ASP A 430 -3.85 -13.96 10.79
N LEU A 431 -4.94 -14.44 11.36
CA LEU A 431 -5.80 -13.70 12.25
C LEU A 431 -5.33 -13.85 13.68
N SER A 432 -5.26 -12.74 14.39
CA SER A 432 -5.06 -12.71 15.83
C SER A 432 -6.08 -11.79 16.49
N TRP A 433 -6.42 -12.11 17.73
CA TRP A 433 -7.34 -11.30 18.54
C TRP A 433 -6.96 -11.41 20.01
N SER A 434 -7.63 -10.61 20.83
CA SER A 434 -7.44 -10.65 22.26
C SER A 434 -8.07 -11.89 22.88
N GLU A 435 -7.28 -12.65 23.63
CA GLU A 435 -7.78 -13.80 24.38
C GLU A 435 -8.77 -13.35 25.45
N LEU A 436 -9.93 -14.00 25.47
CA LEU A 436 -10.99 -13.81 26.45
C LEU A 436 -10.88 -14.87 27.55
N ASP A 437 -10.66 -14.44 28.79
CA ASP A 437 -10.61 -15.34 29.94
C ASP A 437 -11.92 -16.11 30.12
N GLY A 438 -11.81 -17.42 30.38
CA GLY A 438 -12.93 -18.37 30.40
C GLY A 438 -13.39 -18.93 29.05
N ALA A 439 -12.83 -18.47 27.92
CA ALA A 439 -13.09 -19.09 26.62
C ALA A 439 -12.37 -20.44 26.48
N SER A 440 -13.10 -21.45 26.01
CA SER A 440 -12.56 -22.79 25.69
C SER A 440 -12.08 -22.92 24.24
N GLY A 441 -12.34 -21.90 23.42
CA GLY A 441 -11.98 -21.79 22.02
C GLY A 441 -12.78 -20.68 21.34
N TYR A 442 -12.68 -20.60 20.03
CA TYR A 442 -13.27 -19.55 19.21
C TYR A 442 -13.81 -20.13 17.90
N THR A 443 -14.90 -19.58 17.40
CA THR A 443 -15.44 -19.81 16.06
C THR A 443 -15.09 -18.63 15.18
N ILE A 444 -14.57 -18.90 13.98
CA ILE A 444 -14.16 -17.89 13.01
C ILE A 444 -15.09 -17.96 11.81
N ALA A 445 -15.62 -16.82 11.40
CA ALA A 445 -16.43 -16.69 10.19
C ALA A 445 -15.83 -15.67 9.23
N ARG A 446 -15.98 -15.93 7.93
CA ARG A 446 -15.58 -15.05 6.84
C ARG A 446 -16.75 -14.74 5.92
N ALA A 447 -16.83 -13.50 5.45
CA ALA A 447 -17.66 -13.10 4.33
C ALA A 447 -16.77 -12.49 3.22
N ASP A 448 -17.28 -12.51 1.99
CA ASP A 448 -16.71 -11.76 0.88
C ASP A 448 -17.43 -10.41 0.72
N SER A 449 -17.16 -9.70 -0.37
CA SER A 449 -17.84 -8.46 -0.75
C SER A 449 -19.37 -8.55 -0.82
N SER A 450 -19.97 -9.75 -0.85
CA SER A 450 -21.43 -9.94 -0.77
C SER A 450 -21.99 -9.96 0.66
N LEU A 451 -21.13 -9.86 1.68
CA LEU A 451 -21.45 -9.88 3.12
C LEU A 451 -22.19 -11.14 3.59
N LYS A 452 -22.04 -12.25 2.85
CA LYS A 452 -22.59 -13.57 3.24
C LYS A 452 -21.60 -14.33 4.12
N TRP A 453 -21.86 -14.32 5.43
CA TRP A 453 -21.03 -14.98 6.44
C TRP A 453 -21.04 -16.52 6.33
N LYS A 454 -19.86 -17.12 6.39
CA LYS A 454 -19.64 -18.58 6.49
C LYS A 454 -18.64 -18.89 7.58
N ASN A 455 -18.91 -19.91 8.39
CA ASN A 455 -17.94 -20.40 9.36
C ASN A 455 -16.78 -21.08 8.60
N ILE A 456 -15.55 -20.64 8.85
CA ILE A 456 -14.35 -21.16 8.19
C ILE A 456 -13.51 -22.05 9.10
N GLY A 457 -13.75 -22.03 10.42
CA GLY A 457 -13.06 -22.91 11.35
C GLY A 457 -13.28 -22.55 12.81
N THR A 458 -12.56 -23.26 13.67
CA THR A 458 -12.47 -23.00 15.11
C THR A 458 -11.01 -22.99 15.55
N SER A 459 -10.67 -22.21 16.57
CA SER A 459 -9.35 -22.23 17.20
C SER A 459 -9.45 -22.45 18.70
N LYS A 460 -8.45 -23.10 19.29
CA LYS A 460 -8.31 -23.22 20.76
C LYS A 460 -7.54 -22.06 21.37
N THR A 461 -6.79 -21.32 20.56
CA THR A 461 -6.00 -20.16 20.94
C THR A 461 -6.59 -18.90 20.32
N SER A 462 -6.09 -17.73 20.69
CA SER A 462 -6.56 -16.44 20.15
C SER A 462 -5.93 -16.10 18.78
N HIS A 463 -5.74 -17.12 17.95
CA HIS A 463 -5.06 -17.05 16.66
C HIS A 463 -5.65 -18.09 15.70
N PHE A 464 -5.77 -17.76 14.42
CA PHE A 464 -6.24 -18.67 13.37
C PHE A 464 -5.69 -18.26 12.00
N ILE A 465 -5.18 -19.23 11.25
CA ILE A 465 -4.75 -19.00 9.87
C ILE A 465 -5.89 -19.40 8.92
N ASP A 466 -6.39 -18.45 8.13
CA ASP A 466 -7.20 -18.76 6.95
C ASP A 466 -6.26 -19.10 5.78
N PRO A 467 -6.22 -20.37 5.34
CA PRO A 467 -5.32 -20.82 4.29
C PRO A 467 -5.85 -20.56 2.88
N SER A 468 -7.07 -20.02 2.75
CA SER A 468 -7.77 -19.88 1.47
C SER A 468 -8.56 -18.57 1.37
N PRO A 469 -7.95 -17.41 1.72
CA PRO A 469 -8.62 -16.13 1.56
C PRO A 469 -8.91 -15.87 0.09
N LYS A 470 -9.91 -15.04 -0.18
CA LYS A 470 -10.18 -14.61 -1.55
C LYS A 470 -9.17 -13.57 -1.98
N ILE A 471 -8.56 -13.81 -3.14
CA ILE A 471 -7.48 -13.01 -3.71
C ILE A 471 -8.06 -11.93 -4.63
N GLY A 472 -7.51 -10.72 -4.60
CA GLY A 472 -7.95 -9.58 -5.41
C GLY A 472 -9.21 -8.87 -4.90
N GLU A 473 -9.69 -9.18 -3.68
CA GLU A 473 -10.82 -8.52 -3.03
C GLU A 473 -10.69 -8.48 -1.50
N SER A 474 -11.60 -7.74 -0.84
CA SER A 474 -11.69 -7.65 0.61
C SER A 474 -12.33 -8.89 1.23
N ASN A 475 -11.71 -9.40 2.31
CA ASN A 475 -12.23 -10.49 3.13
C ASN A 475 -12.65 -9.92 4.49
N TYR A 476 -13.89 -10.21 4.89
CA TYR A 476 -14.46 -9.75 6.16
C TYR A 476 -14.42 -10.88 7.16
N TYR A 477 -13.79 -10.69 8.31
CA TYR A 477 -13.64 -11.70 9.35
C TYR A 477 -14.31 -11.28 10.64
N ARG A 478 -14.87 -12.25 11.37
CA ARG A 478 -15.37 -12.04 12.75
C ARG A 478 -15.17 -13.29 13.58
N VAL A 479 -14.98 -13.10 14.87
CA VAL A 479 -14.68 -14.18 15.82
C VAL A 479 -15.69 -14.17 16.96
N SER A 480 -16.08 -15.35 17.42
CA SER A 480 -16.95 -15.52 18.59
C SER A 480 -16.36 -16.56 19.52
N ALA A 481 -16.35 -16.28 20.82
CA ALA A 481 -15.87 -17.23 21.82
C ALA A 481 -16.82 -18.43 22.02
N ILE A 482 -16.22 -19.57 22.36
CA ILE A 482 -16.87 -20.84 22.69
C ILE A 482 -16.68 -21.11 24.18
N VAL A 483 -17.77 -21.39 24.89
CA VAL A 483 -17.75 -21.79 26.30
C VAL A 483 -18.51 -23.10 26.45
N GLN A 484 -17.92 -24.07 27.15
CA GLN A 484 -18.54 -25.39 27.37
C GLN A 484 -19.09 -26.03 26.08
N LEU A 485 -18.32 -25.93 24.98
CA LEU A 485 -18.65 -26.47 23.65
C LEU A 485 -19.84 -25.82 22.94
N LYS A 486 -20.37 -24.69 23.44
CA LYS A 486 -21.39 -23.88 22.75
C LYS A 486 -20.82 -22.50 22.40
N GLN A 487 -21.25 -21.95 21.27
CA GLN A 487 -21.01 -20.55 20.97
C GLN A 487 -21.73 -19.71 22.03
N ALA A 488 -20.98 -18.92 22.80
CA ALA A 488 -21.47 -18.26 24.01
C ALA A 488 -21.27 -16.72 24.00
N GLY A 489 -20.39 -16.23 23.13
CA GLY A 489 -20.14 -14.80 22.94
C GLY A 489 -20.92 -14.20 21.77
N VAL A 490 -21.07 -12.88 21.78
CA VAL A 490 -21.45 -12.11 20.60
C VAL A 490 -20.29 -12.13 19.60
N TRP A 491 -20.58 -12.06 18.30
CA TRP A 491 -19.54 -11.88 17.30
C TRP A 491 -18.75 -10.60 17.57
N SER A 492 -17.42 -10.63 17.38
CA SER A 492 -16.58 -9.45 17.32
C SER A 492 -17.06 -8.47 16.25
N ASP A 493 -16.60 -7.23 16.36
CA ASP A 493 -16.62 -6.32 15.22
C ASP A 493 -15.85 -6.97 14.06
N ALA A 494 -16.27 -6.66 12.82
CA ALA A 494 -15.70 -7.30 11.64
C ALA A 494 -14.38 -6.64 11.24
N ALA A 495 -13.33 -7.44 11.04
CA ALA A 495 -12.07 -6.99 10.46
C ALA A 495 -12.10 -7.14 8.94
N VAL A 496 -11.67 -6.12 8.21
CA VAL A 496 -11.57 -6.14 6.74
C VAL A 496 -10.11 -6.30 6.36
N ILE A 497 -9.80 -7.37 5.65
CA ILE A 497 -8.45 -7.70 5.20
C ILE A 497 -8.44 -7.89 3.69
N ASP A 498 -7.72 -7.02 2.99
CA ASP A 498 -7.51 -7.13 1.54
C ASP A 498 -6.36 -8.10 1.25
N VAL A 499 -6.56 -9.04 0.33
CA VAL A 499 -5.51 -9.95 -0.14
C VAL A 499 -5.16 -9.59 -1.57
N ALA A 500 -3.96 -9.04 -1.75
CA ALA A 500 -3.55 -8.44 -3.00
C ALA A 500 -3.21 -9.44 -4.10
N ASP A 501 -3.39 -8.99 -5.34
CA ASP A 501 -3.03 -9.68 -6.58
C ASP A 501 -2.38 -8.69 -7.57
N GLN A 502 -2.47 -8.97 -8.89
CA GLN A 502 -1.97 -8.05 -9.92
C GLN A 502 -2.88 -6.82 -10.16
N ASN A 503 -4.08 -6.81 -9.58
CA ASN A 503 -5.10 -5.76 -9.73
C ASN A 503 -5.24 -4.87 -8.48
N LEU A 504 -4.58 -5.22 -7.37
CA LEU A 504 -4.49 -4.42 -6.14
C LEU A 504 -3.04 -4.07 -5.81
N LEU A 505 -2.84 -2.98 -5.05
CA LEU A 505 -1.53 -2.68 -4.46
C LEU A 505 -1.07 -3.87 -3.62
N PRO A 506 0.24 -4.19 -3.60
CA PRO A 506 0.73 -5.33 -2.84
C PRO A 506 0.46 -5.11 -1.35
N ASN A 507 0.30 -6.19 -0.59
CA ASN A 507 0.19 -6.08 0.87
C ASN A 507 1.54 -5.62 1.47
N GLN A 508 1.50 -4.95 2.63
CA GLN A 508 2.68 -4.58 3.41
C GLN A 508 3.50 -5.83 3.77
N VAL A 509 4.83 -5.70 3.80
CA VAL A 509 5.71 -6.79 4.24
C VAL A 509 5.56 -7.02 5.74
N THR A 510 5.43 -8.28 6.13
CA THR A 510 5.33 -8.71 7.53
C THR A 510 6.53 -9.56 7.93
N HIS A 511 6.79 -9.65 9.25
CA HIS A 511 7.84 -10.48 9.83
C HIS A 511 9.26 -10.18 9.31
N LEU A 512 9.56 -8.90 9.02
CA LEU A 512 10.94 -8.49 8.79
C LEU A 512 11.77 -8.76 10.06
N THR A 513 12.94 -9.38 9.89
CA THR A 513 13.90 -9.67 10.96
C THR A 513 15.30 -9.34 10.48
N ALA A 514 16.19 -8.94 11.37
CA ALA A 514 17.60 -8.71 11.11
C ALA A 514 18.48 -9.35 12.18
N THR A 515 19.64 -9.86 11.78
CA THR A 515 20.68 -10.30 12.73
C THR A 515 21.30 -9.09 13.42
N ASN A 516 21.61 -9.21 14.70
CA ASN A 516 22.04 -8.09 15.54
C ASN A 516 23.16 -8.53 16.49
N GLY A 517 24.41 -8.45 16.05
CA GLY A 517 25.58 -8.95 16.78
C GLY A 517 25.83 -10.45 16.62
N ASP A 518 25.08 -11.13 15.75
CA ASP A 518 25.20 -12.59 15.55
C ASP A 518 26.41 -12.95 14.68
N PHE A 519 26.90 -12.00 13.86
CA PHE A 519 28.03 -12.17 12.96
C PHE A 519 29.01 -11.00 13.08
N SER A 520 30.29 -11.25 12.79
CA SER A 520 31.31 -10.21 12.81
C SER A 520 31.33 -9.30 11.58
N ASN A 521 30.76 -9.75 10.46
CA ASN A 521 31.01 -9.11 9.16
C ASN A 521 29.79 -8.97 8.26
N LYS A 522 28.60 -9.36 8.71
CA LYS A 522 27.38 -9.32 7.91
C LYS A 522 26.13 -9.15 8.75
N ILE A 523 25.09 -8.59 8.14
CA ILE A 523 23.74 -8.56 8.69
C ILE A 523 22.82 -9.32 7.72
N ILE A 524 22.11 -10.34 8.21
CA ILE A 524 21.15 -11.11 7.40
C ILE A 524 19.74 -10.64 7.75
N LEU A 525 18.97 -10.29 6.73
CA LEU A 525 17.57 -9.91 6.82
C LEU A 525 16.67 -10.97 6.17
N ASN A 526 15.54 -11.27 6.80
CA ASN A 526 14.51 -12.18 6.28
C ASN A 526 13.11 -11.62 6.54
N TRP A 527 12.18 -11.88 5.63
CA TRP A 527 10.77 -11.49 5.77
C TRP A 527 9.83 -12.49 5.09
N ASN A 528 8.54 -12.38 5.35
CA ASN A 528 7.53 -13.15 4.64
C ASN A 528 7.21 -12.51 3.28
N ALA A 529 6.98 -13.33 2.25
CA ALA A 529 6.55 -12.82 0.95
C ALA A 529 5.19 -12.13 1.06
N ALA A 530 5.09 -10.92 0.50
CA ALA A 530 3.85 -10.14 0.46
C ALA A 530 3.01 -10.52 -0.77
N PRO A 531 1.71 -10.85 -0.60
CA PRO A 531 0.82 -11.07 -1.74
C PRO A 531 0.77 -9.87 -2.69
N GLY A 532 0.67 -10.16 -3.99
CA GLY A 532 0.70 -9.15 -5.04
C GLY A 532 2.08 -8.55 -5.34
N ALA A 533 3.09 -8.76 -4.48
CA ALA A 533 4.42 -8.18 -4.65
C ALA A 533 5.20 -8.87 -5.78
N LYS A 534 5.81 -8.04 -6.63
CA LYS A 534 6.78 -8.46 -7.66
C LYS A 534 8.21 -8.19 -7.23
N ILE A 535 8.42 -7.18 -6.40
CA ILE A 535 9.74 -6.70 -5.99
C ILE A 535 9.66 -6.06 -4.60
N TYR A 536 10.81 -5.92 -3.96
CA TYR A 536 10.97 -5.28 -2.67
C TYR A 536 12.07 -4.21 -2.71
N TYR A 537 11.86 -3.12 -1.99
CA TYR A 537 12.83 -2.06 -1.76
C TYR A 537 13.21 -2.01 -0.29
N LEU A 538 14.46 -2.37 0.03
CA LEU A 538 15.01 -2.35 1.37
C LEU A 538 15.82 -1.06 1.58
N TYR A 539 15.58 -0.39 2.70
CA TYR A 539 16.28 0.83 3.11
C TYR A 539 17.07 0.56 4.37
N ARG A 540 18.30 1.05 4.40
CA ARG A 540 19.18 1.05 5.58
C ARG A 540 19.37 2.50 6.05
N PHE A 541 19.30 2.70 7.36
CA PHE A 541 19.60 3.98 8.01
C PHE A 541 20.72 3.80 9.03
N ASP A 542 21.55 4.82 9.18
CA ASP A 542 22.62 4.86 10.17
C ASP A 542 22.10 5.17 11.59
N GLU A 543 23.01 5.32 12.56
CA GLU A 543 22.66 5.61 13.97
C GLU A 543 22.00 6.97 14.18
N ARG A 544 22.11 7.90 13.22
CA ARG A 544 21.42 9.19 13.22
C ARG A 544 20.09 9.11 12.49
N ALA A 545 19.73 7.91 12.06
CA ALA A 545 18.55 7.58 11.28
C ALA A 545 18.51 8.32 9.93
N GLU A 546 19.70 8.60 9.38
CA GLU A 546 19.89 9.11 8.02
C GLU A 546 19.99 7.94 7.02
N PRO A 547 19.41 8.06 5.82
CA PRO A 547 19.53 7.02 4.79
C PRO A 547 20.99 6.72 4.45
N SER A 548 21.40 5.46 4.61
CA SER A 548 22.78 4.99 4.38
C SER A 548 22.88 3.83 3.38
N GLY A 549 21.75 3.29 2.93
CA GLY A 549 21.71 2.25 1.91
C GLY A 549 20.29 2.04 1.34
N GLN A 550 20.23 1.63 0.08
CA GLN A 550 18.99 1.35 -0.63
C GLN A 550 19.22 0.18 -1.59
N PHE A 551 18.37 -0.84 -1.49
CA PHE A 551 18.55 -2.10 -2.20
C PHE A 551 17.24 -2.56 -2.83
N GLU A 552 17.33 -3.07 -4.05
CA GLU A 552 16.21 -3.65 -4.78
C GLU A 552 16.36 -5.19 -4.78
N ILE A 553 15.32 -5.90 -4.33
CA ILE A 553 15.39 -7.33 -4.01
C ILE A 553 14.17 -8.04 -4.59
N SER A 554 14.38 -9.16 -5.29
CA SER A 554 13.30 -10.00 -5.82
C SER A 554 12.94 -11.20 -4.92
N GLY A 555 13.78 -11.50 -3.93
CA GLY A 555 13.57 -12.58 -2.97
C GLY A 555 12.99 -12.11 -1.64
N THR A 556 13.01 -12.99 -0.63
CA THR A 556 12.55 -12.71 0.74
C THR A 556 13.69 -12.69 1.77
N THR A 557 14.92 -12.57 1.29
CA THR A 557 16.13 -12.52 2.13
C THR A 557 17.14 -11.57 1.51
N PHE A 558 17.95 -10.94 2.36
CA PHE A 558 19.04 -10.05 1.96
C PHE A 558 20.19 -10.20 2.94
N THR A 559 21.44 -10.20 2.44
CA THR A 559 22.64 -10.20 3.29
C THR A 559 23.42 -8.94 3.04
N ASP A 560 23.40 -8.03 4.01
CA ASP A 560 24.22 -6.84 4.02
C ASP A 560 25.65 -7.21 4.41
N THR A 561 26.60 -6.85 3.57
CA THR A 561 28.05 -7.09 3.75
C THR A 561 28.87 -5.81 3.56
N ASP A 562 28.19 -4.66 3.54
CA ASP A 562 28.80 -3.35 3.35
C ASP A 562 29.94 -3.13 4.37
N GLN A 563 31.02 -2.47 3.96
CA GLN A 563 32.13 -2.19 4.87
C GLN A 563 31.72 -1.30 6.04
N SER A 564 30.74 -0.40 5.83
CA SER A 564 30.22 0.49 6.87
C SER A 564 29.57 -0.24 8.03
N ILE A 565 29.03 -1.45 7.82
CA ILE A 565 28.37 -2.21 8.89
C ILE A 565 29.34 -3.06 9.73
N GLN A 566 30.62 -3.17 9.33
CA GLN A 566 31.58 -4.11 9.93
C GLN A 566 32.27 -3.59 11.20
N ASN A 567 32.03 -2.33 11.58
CA ASN A 567 32.62 -1.70 12.77
C ASN A 567 31.81 -1.94 14.06
N GLY A 568 30.65 -2.59 13.95
CA GLY A 568 29.75 -2.86 15.07
C GLY A 568 28.79 -1.73 15.41
N ASP A 569 28.63 -0.74 14.53
CA ASP A 569 27.58 0.29 14.65
C ASP A 569 26.19 -0.34 14.45
N GLN A 570 25.17 0.32 14.97
CA GLN A 570 23.78 -0.12 14.86
C GLN A 570 23.09 0.53 13.66
N PHE A 571 22.40 -0.28 12.86
CA PHE A 571 21.67 0.15 11.67
C PHE A 571 20.19 -0.21 11.79
N LEU A 572 19.37 0.60 11.14
CA LEU A 572 17.92 0.41 11.04
C LEU A 572 17.57 -0.05 9.62
N TYR A 573 16.62 -0.96 9.49
CA TYR A 573 16.13 -1.43 8.21
C TYR A 573 14.61 -1.43 8.14
N THR A 574 14.06 -1.04 6.99
CA THR A 574 12.63 -1.20 6.63
C THR A 574 12.53 -1.61 5.16
N ILE A 575 11.44 -2.29 4.81
CA ILE A 575 11.23 -2.83 3.47
C ILE A 575 9.84 -2.48 2.93
N ILE A 576 9.77 -2.14 1.64
CA ILE A 576 8.54 -1.82 0.92
C ILE A 576 8.32 -2.86 -0.18
N SER A 577 7.16 -3.50 -0.20
CA SER A 577 6.71 -4.37 -1.30
C SER A 577 6.07 -3.55 -2.41
N ALA A 578 6.16 -4.10 -3.63
CA ALA A 578 5.93 -3.30 -4.82
C ALA A 578 5.42 -4.15 -6.00
N ASN A 579 4.48 -3.61 -6.79
CA ASN A 579 4.02 -4.19 -8.06
C ASN A 579 3.73 -3.10 -9.11
N ASP A 580 3.16 -3.48 -10.26
CA ASP A 580 2.89 -2.57 -11.37
C ASP A 580 1.88 -1.45 -11.03
N LEU A 581 1.15 -1.55 -9.92
CA LEU A 581 0.18 -0.55 -9.49
C LEU A 581 0.78 0.48 -8.51
N GLY A 582 1.86 0.13 -7.82
CA GLY A 582 2.49 0.99 -6.83
C GLY A 582 3.07 0.21 -5.65
N TYR A 583 3.28 0.94 -4.55
CA TYR A 583 3.94 0.44 -3.34
C TYR A 583 2.93 0.17 -2.24
N ALA A 584 3.26 -0.78 -1.38
CA ALA A 584 2.67 -0.83 -0.05
C ALA A 584 3.28 0.24 0.87
N GLU A 585 2.70 0.38 2.06
CA GLU A 585 3.35 1.07 3.17
C GLU A 585 4.67 0.35 3.57
N PRO A 586 5.65 1.07 4.15
CA PRO A 586 6.88 0.48 4.68
C PRO A 586 6.59 -0.52 5.80
N SER A 587 7.36 -1.60 5.88
CA SER A 587 7.30 -2.52 7.03
C SER A 587 7.66 -1.82 8.34
N GLU A 588 7.32 -2.48 9.44
CA GLU A 588 7.95 -2.22 10.74
C GLU A 588 9.48 -2.29 10.62
N VAL A 589 10.15 -1.56 11.51
CA VAL A 589 11.60 -1.32 11.44
C VAL A 589 12.34 -2.32 12.30
N VAL A 590 13.49 -2.79 11.82
CA VAL A 590 14.34 -3.74 12.56
C VAL A 590 15.76 -3.20 12.73
N PHE A 591 16.38 -3.57 13.85
CA PHE A 591 17.75 -3.22 14.15
C PHE A 591 18.70 -4.33 13.76
N GLY A 592 19.77 -3.98 13.05
CA GLY A 592 20.87 -4.87 12.69
C GLY A 592 22.21 -4.28 13.09
N LYS A 593 23.15 -5.15 13.46
CA LYS A 593 24.52 -4.78 13.88
C LYS A 593 25.44 -5.98 13.70
N THR A 594 26.75 -5.74 13.55
CA THR A 594 27.79 -6.78 13.65
C THR A 594 28.43 -6.80 15.04
N ASP A 595 29.06 -7.92 15.42
CA ASP A 595 29.95 -7.98 16.59
C ASP A 595 31.40 -8.24 16.15
N PRO A 596 32.22 -7.18 16.00
CA PRO A 596 33.62 -7.31 15.62
C PRO A 596 34.44 -8.17 16.59
N SER A 597 34.02 -8.31 17.85
CA SER A 597 34.74 -9.13 18.84
C SER A 597 34.73 -10.61 18.49
N LEU A 598 33.76 -11.07 17.69
CA LEU A 598 33.69 -12.46 17.22
C LEU A 598 34.86 -12.83 16.28
N THR A 599 35.52 -11.85 15.64
CA THR A 599 36.76 -12.10 14.86
C THR A 599 37.95 -12.53 15.72
N LYS A 600 37.97 -12.13 17.00
CA LYS A 600 39.06 -12.42 17.93
C LYS A 600 38.89 -13.76 18.65
N ARG A 601 37.69 -14.36 18.59
CA ARG A 601 37.37 -15.65 19.20
C ARG A 601 37.51 -16.74 18.13
N ALA A 602 38.64 -17.45 18.12
CA ALA A 602 38.81 -18.64 17.28
C ALA A 602 37.79 -19.72 17.70
N GLY A 603 36.57 -19.67 17.13
CA GLY A 603 35.46 -20.56 17.49
C GLY A 603 34.08 -20.09 17.02
N GLY A 604 33.88 -18.79 16.78
CA GLY A 604 32.90 -18.25 15.81
C GLY A 604 31.40 -18.61 15.89
N VAL A 605 30.88 -19.19 16.98
CA VAL A 605 29.43 -19.50 17.07
C VAL A 605 28.79 -18.80 18.26
N THR A 606 28.07 -17.71 17.98
CA THR A 606 27.02 -17.21 18.88
C THR A 606 25.82 -18.15 18.73
N LEU A 607 25.39 -18.77 19.83
CA LEU A 607 24.22 -19.64 19.82
C LEU A 607 22.94 -18.83 19.57
N ASN A 608 21.90 -19.48 19.04
CA ASN A 608 20.59 -18.84 18.93
C ASN A 608 19.98 -18.63 20.33
N PRO A 609 19.24 -17.54 20.59
CA PRO A 609 18.46 -17.41 21.81
C PRO A 609 17.46 -18.58 21.93
N PRO A 610 17.23 -19.11 23.15
CA PRO A 610 16.14 -20.05 23.39
C PRO A 610 14.81 -19.50 22.89
N LYS A 611 14.01 -20.36 22.26
CA LYS A 611 12.68 -20.02 21.74
C LYS A 611 11.60 -20.56 22.67
N LEU A 612 10.39 -20.02 22.53
CA LEU A 612 9.19 -20.48 23.24
C LEU A 612 9.37 -20.54 24.76
N LEU A 613 10.02 -19.52 25.35
CA LEU A 613 10.04 -19.40 26.81
C LEU A 613 8.60 -19.22 27.30
N THR A 614 8.18 -20.08 28.23
CA THR A 614 6.85 -20.07 28.85
C THR A 614 6.97 -20.22 30.36
N SER A 615 5.94 -19.76 31.08
CA SER A 615 5.81 -19.92 32.53
C SER A 615 4.44 -20.49 32.92
N ASN A 616 4.35 -21.09 34.10
CA ASN A 616 3.07 -21.44 34.71
C ASN A 616 2.42 -20.23 35.42
N PRO A 617 1.08 -20.19 35.53
CA PRO A 617 0.41 -19.30 36.47
C PRO A 617 0.86 -19.59 37.90
N ILE A 618 1.00 -18.53 38.71
CA ILE A 618 1.38 -18.65 40.11
C ILE A 618 0.22 -19.24 40.92
N GLY A 619 0.42 -20.45 41.41
CA GLY A 619 -0.51 -21.14 42.29
C GLY A 619 -0.33 -20.76 43.76
N LYS A 620 -1.08 -21.43 44.64
CA LYS A 620 -0.96 -21.26 46.10
C LYS A 620 0.42 -21.65 46.65
N ASP A 621 1.13 -22.50 45.92
CA ASP A 621 2.50 -22.95 46.21
C ASP A 621 3.56 -21.88 45.90
N LYS A 622 3.17 -20.81 45.20
CA LYS A 622 4.06 -19.72 44.75
C LYS A 622 5.23 -20.21 43.90
N LEU A 623 5.08 -21.34 43.21
CA LEU A 623 6.15 -21.91 42.40
C LEU A 623 6.18 -21.26 41.02
N VAL A 624 7.33 -20.71 40.65
CA VAL A 624 7.65 -20.25 39.31
C VAL A 624 8.36 -21.38 38.58
N THR A 625 7.87 -21.77 37.40
CA THR A 625 8.48 -22.77 36.52
C THR A 625 8.59 -22.18 35.12
N LEU A 626 9.83 -22.05 34.64
CA LEU A 626 10.17 -21.63 33.29
C LEU A 626 10.49 -22.85 32.43
N LYS A 627 10.05 -22.85 31.17
CA LYS A 627 10.38 -23.87 30.16
C LYS A 627 10.67 -23.23 28.81
N TRP A 628 11.65 -23.75 28.08
CA TRP A 628 12.06 -23.25 26.77
C TRP A 628 12.47 -24.40 25.82
N ASP A 629 12.61 -24.07 24.54
CA ASP A 629 13.17 -24.99 23.54
C ASP A 629 14.68 -25.15 23.73
N SER A 630 15.16 -26.38 23.71
CA SER A 630 16.60 -26.66 23.76
C SER A 630 17.33 -26.09 22.55
N VAL A 631 18.41 -25.34 22.81
CA VAL A 631 19.34 -24.83 21.82
C VAL A 631 20.45 -25.86 21.60
N LYS A 632 20.63 -26.28 20.34
CA LYS A 632 21.70 -27.19 19.95
C LYS A 632 23.06 -26.59 20.30
N ASP A 633 23.97 -27.41 20.81
CA ASP A 633 25.34 -27.04 21.20
C ASP A 633 25.42 -26.05 22.38
N SER A 634 24.33 -25.86 23.13
CA SER A 634 24.33 -25.10 24.38
C SER A 634 25.00 -25.87 25.51
N PHE A 635 25.96 -25.22 26.17
CA PHE A 635 26.67 -25.75 27.34
C PHE A 635 25.90 -25.45 28.63
N GLU A 636 25.38 -24.22 28.77
CA GLU A 636 24.55 -23.76 29.88
C GLU A 636 23.46 -22.80 29.38
N TYR A 637 22.44 -22.56 30.20
CA TYR A 637 21.47 -21.48 30.04
C TYR A 637 21.54 -20.54 31.23
N TYR A 638 21.55 -19.24 30.98
CA TYR A 638 21.54 -18.20 32.01
C TYR A 638 20.16 -17.60 32.12
N ILE A 639 19.61 -17.66 33.34
CA ILE A 639 18.31 -17.11 33.68
C ILE A 639 18.52 -15.69 34.16
N TYR A 640 17.79 -14.75 33.57
CA TYR A 640 17.78 -13.36 33.97
C TYR A 640 16.37 -12.93 34.35
N ARG A 641 16.26 -12.00 35.30
CA ARG A 641 14.99 -11.35 35.64
C ARG A 641 15.15 -9.87 35.89
N LYS A 642 14.08 -9.10 35.69
CA LYS A 642 13.96 -7.71 36.12
C LYS A 642 12.68 -7.52 36.92
N HIS A 643 12.75 -6.71 37.98
CA HIS A 643 11.64 -6.37 38.85
C HIS A 643 11.01 -5.04 38.42
N LEU A 644 9.69 -5.01 38.31
CA LEU A 644 8.92 -3.80 38.05
C LEU A 644 8.14 -3.39 39.30
N LYS A 645 8.42 -2.19 39.82
CA LYS A 645 7.71 -1.61 40.97
C LYS A 645 6.60 -0.68 40.48
N GLY A 646 5.44 -0.72 41.15
CA GLY A 646 4.24 0.07 40.84
C GLY A 646 4.58 1.54 40.54
N LYS A 647 3.99 2.07 39.46
CA LYS A 647 4.37 3.25 38.64
C LYS A 647 5.20 2.98 37.37
N GLY A 648 5.39 1.72 36.98
CA GLY A 648 5.83 1.38 35.61
C GLY A 648 7.29 1.71 35.27
N LYS A 649 8.18 1.84 36.26
CA LYS A 649 9.62 1.90 35.97
C LYS A 649 10.18 0.49 35.80
N VAL A 650 10.70 0.20 34.61
CA VAL A 650 11.38 -1.05 34.30
C VAL A 650 12.73 -1.10 35.04
N GLY A 651 12.91 -2.13 35.88
CA GLY A 651 14.17 -2.38 36.58
C GLY A 651 15.29 -2.91 35.67
N LYS A 652 16.52 -2.97 36.20
CA LYS A 652 17.66 -3.56 35.47
C LYS A 652 17.52 -5.08 35.39
N LEU A 653 18.08 -5.66 34.32
CA LEU A 653 18.15 -7.11 34.14
C LEU A 653 19.26 -7.70 35.02
N GLU A 654 18.91 -8.65 35.87
CA GLU A 654 19.80 -9.27 36.86
C GLU A 654 19.94 -10.78 36.60
N PHE A 655 21.15 -11.31 36.75
CA PHE A 655 21.42 -12.74 36.66
C PHE A 655 20.82 -13.46 37.87
N VAL A 656 20.11 -14.56 37.61
CA VAL A 656 19.43 -15.37 38.63
C VAL A 656 20.15 -16.70 38.85
N ALA A 657 20.34 -17.48 37.78
CA ALA A 657 20.87 -18.84 37.87
C ALA A 657 21.48 -19.33 36.55
N SER A 658 22.37 -20.33 36.65
CA SER A 658 22.83 -21.16 35.53
C SER A 658 22.11 -22.51 35.53
N VAL A 659 21.73 -22.99 34.35
CA VAL A 659 21.09 -24.29 34.12
C VAL A 659 21.93 -25.07 33.11
N GLU A 660 22.27 -26.32 33.41
CA GLU A 660 23.03 -27.18 32.49
C GLU A 660 22.34 -27.29 31.12
N GLY A 661 23.10 -27.25 30.01
CA GLY A 661 22.58 -27.23 28.64
C GLY A 661 21.73 -28.45 28.23
N LYS A 662 21.80 -29.54 29.00
CA LYS A 662 20.94 -30.73 28.83
C LYS A 662 19.54 -30.56 29.45
N LYS A 663 19.32 -29.52 30.25
CA LYS A 663 18.04 -29.18 30.87
C LYS A 663 17.45 -27.96 30.16
N ASN A 664 16.14 -27.90 30.07
CA ASN A 664 15.41 -26.81 29.40
C ASN A 664 14.28 -26.25 30.28
N SER A 665 14.46 -26.36 31.60
CA SER A 665 13.53 -25.84 32.58
C SER A 665 14.23 -25.34 33.84
N TYR A 666 13.67 -24.31 34.45
CA TYR A 666 14.12 -23.74 35.72
C TYR A 666 12.92 -23.55 36.65
N SER A 667 13.11 -23.62 37.96
CA SER A 667 12.06 -23.26 38.91
C SER A 667 12.62 -22.60 40.16
N GLU A 668 11.86 -21.66 40.71
CA GLU A 668 12.14 -21.00 41.97
C GLU A 668 10.83 -20.64 42.69
N THR A 669 10.91 -20.35 43.99
CA THR A 669 9.80 -19.73 44.70
C THR A 669 9.67 -18.28 44.24
N PHE A 670 8.44 -17.79 44.09
CA PHE A 670 8.16 -16.41 43.68
C PHE A 670 8.98 -15.41 44.53
N PRO A 671 9.84 -14.59 43.90
CA PRO A 671 10.88 -13.85 44.61
C PRO A 671 10.40 -12.55 45.26
N GLY A 672 9.18 -12.11 44.97
CA GLY A 672 8.61 -10.86 45.47
C GLY A 672 7.46 -11.04 46.45
N ASN A 673 6.84 -9.93 46.79
CA ASN A 673 5.59 -9.86 47.54
C ASN A 673 4.39 -9.85 46.60
N GLY A 674 3.19 -9.98 47.17
CA GLY A 674 1.99 -9.82 46.36
C GLY A 674 1.90 -8.39 45.81
N GLY A 675 1.48 -8.28 44.54
CA GLY A 675 1.49 -7.03 43.78
C GLY A 675 2.80 -6.73 43.06
N ASP A 676 3.82 -7.60 43.15
CA ASP A 676 5.05 -7.46 42.36
C ASP A 676 4.93 -8.15 40.98
N LEU A 677 5.63 -7.58 39.99
CA LEU A 677 5.77 -8.12 38.64
C LEU A 677 7.25 -8.32 38.29
N PHE A 678 7.59 -9.48 37.75
CA PHE A 678 8.91 -9.80 37.23
C PHE A 678 8.82 -10.18 35.76
N LEU A 679 9.80 -9.73 34.97
CA LEU A 679 9.99 -10.20 33.59
C LEU A 679 11.22 -11.10 33.54
N TYR A 680 11.06 -12.32 33.04
CA TYR A 680 12.12 -13.31 32.90
C TYR A 680 12.53 -13.51 31.46
N THR A 681 13.82 -13.77 31.24
CA THR A 681 14.37 -14.18 29.94
C THR A 681 15.51 -15.18 30.15
N VAL A 682 15.83 -15.95 29.11
CA VAL A 682 16.88 -16.97 29.13
C VAL A 682 17.85 -16.74 27.99
N ARG A 683 19.16 -16.84 28.29
CA ARG A 683 20.24 -16.85 27.28
C ARG A 683 20.87 -18.23 27.24
N SER A 684 21.24 -18.71 26.05
CA SER A 684 22.07 -19.91 25.89
C SER A 684 23.54 -19.51 25.89
N LYS A 685 24.40 -20.33 26.47
CA LYS A 685 25.84 -20.07 26.56
C LYS A 685 26.63 -21.24 25.98
N SER A 686 27.60 -20.94 25.12
CA SER A 686 28.52 -21.94 24.58
C SER A 686 29.60 -22.33 25.58
N GLU A 687 30.24 -23.48 25.35
CA GLU A 687 31.38 -23.96 26.17
C GLU A 687 32.54 -22.93 26.21
N PHE A 688 32.67 -22.12 25.15
CA PHE A 688 33.69 -21.09 25.02
C PHE A 688 33.27 -19.72 25.58
N GLY A 689 32.14 -19.66 26.29
CA GLY A 689 31.74 -18.49 27.08
C GLY A 689 30.95 -17.40 26.34
N ALA A 690 30.53 -17.62 25.10
CA ALA A 690 29.66 -16.67 24.39
C ALA A 690 28.18 -16.92 24.76
N GLU A 691 27.50 -15.89 25.26
CA GLU A 691 26.05 -15.88 25.48
C GLU A 691 25.32 -15.49 24.20
N SER A 692 24.13 -16.06 24.00
CA SER A 692 23.17 -15.59 23.00
C SER A 692 22.40 -14.37 23.50
N LYS A 693 21.52 -13.84 22.65
CA LYS A 693 20.54 -12.82 23.04
C LYS A 693 19.54 -13.34 24.06
N ASP A 694 18.81 -12.40 24.65
CA ASP A 694 17.60 -12.69 25.42
C ASP A 694 16.58 -13.47 24.56
N SER A 695 15.98 -14.50 25.14
CA SER A 695 14.74 -15.09 24.63
C SER A 695 13.58 -14.09 24.68
N ASN A 696 12.39 -14.48 24.21
CA ASN A 696 11.18 -13.75 24.56
C ASN A 696 11.06 -13.58 26.08
N PHE A 697 10.55 -12.43 26.52
CA PHE A 697 10.28 -12.20 27.93
C PHE A 697 8.95 -12.85 28.32
N VAL A 698 8.89 -13.39 29.53
CA VAL A 698 7.64 -13.85 30.17
C VAL A 698 7.37 -13.05 31.43
N SER A 699 6.13 -12.61 31.61
CA SER A 699 5.68 -11.90 32.79
C SER A 699 5.22 -12.84 33.87
N ILE A 700 5.71 -12.65 35.09
CA ILE A 700 5.35 -13.45 36.25
C ILE A 700 4.99 -12.49 37.38
N PHE A 701 3.75 -12.57 37.84
CA PHE A 701 3.19 -11.71 38.87
C PHE A 701 2.32 -12.51 39.83
N TRP A 702 2.11 -11.92 41.01
CA TRP A 702 1.17 -12.45 41.98
C TRP A 702 0.16 -11.39 42.39
N ASN A 703 -1.06 -11.50 41.88
CA ASN A 703 -2.14 -10.57 42.23
C ASN A 703 -2.65 -10.86 43.64
N GLU A 704 -2.49 -9.92 44.56
CA GLU A 704 -3.08 -10.05 45.89
C GLU A 704 -4.61 -9.95 45.81
N PRO A 705 -5.35 -10.86 46.48
CA PRO A 705 -6.77 -10.69 46.66
C PRO A 705 -7.05 -9.36 47.35
N LYS A 706 -7.64 -8.40 46.63
CA LYS A 706 -8.16 -7.18 47.24
C LYS A 706 -9.48 -7.50 47.92
N THR A 707 -9.75 -6.85 49.05
CA THR A 707 -11.03 -7.01 49.74
C THR A 707 -12.17 -6.59 48.82
N GLN A 708 -13.27 -7.35 48.84
CA GLN A 708 -14.49 -6.97 48.14
C GLN A 708 -14.92 -5.58 48.60
N VAL A 709 -15.08 -4.66 47.65
CA VAL A 709 -15.55 -3.31 47.97
C VAL A 709 -17.00 -3.42 48.41
N LYS A 710 -17.28 -3.26 49.70
CA LYS A 710 -18.65 -3.23 50.24
C LYS A 710 -19.27 -1.86 49.95
N LYS A 711 -19.69 -1.63 48.71
CA LYS A 711 -20.60 -0.52 48.41
C LYS A 711 -21.94 -0.91 49.04
N ARG A 712 -22.44 -0.13 50.00
CA ARG A 712 -23.76 -0.42 50.57
C ARG A 712 -24.76 -0.33 49.42
N ALA A 713 -25.52 -1.39 49.18
CA ALA A 713 -26.70 -1.38 48.32
C ALA A 713 -27.80 -0.53 49.00
N ILE A 714 -27.57 0.77 49.19
CA ILE A 714 -28.61 1.69 49.61
C ILE A 714 -29.36 2.06 48.32
N SER A 715 -30.48 1.40 48.12
CA SER A 715 -31.38 1.47 46.96
C SER A 715 -32.16 2.81 46.87
N LEU A 716 -31.54 3.93 47.25
CA LEU A 716 -32.21 5.24 47.33
C LEU A 716 -31.77 6.22 46.24
N GLU A 717 -30.69 5.95 45.51
CA GLU A 717 -30.34 6.78 44.35
C GLU A 717 -31.35 6.52 43.21
N GLU A 718 -32.06 7.57 42.82
CA GLU A 718 -33.01 7.57 41.71
C GLU A 718 -32.29 7.75 40.37
N LEU A 719 -32.96 7.40 39.26
CA LEU A 719 -32.47 7.66 37.92
C LEU A 719 -32.12 9.16 37.77
N PRO A 720 -30.86 9.50 37.43
CA PRO A 720 -30.46 10.90 37.32
C PRO A 720 -31.32 11.67 36.32
N SER A 721 -31.64 12.93 36.65
CA SER A 721 -32.39 13.83 35.77
C SER A 721 -31.68 14.07 34.45
N SER A 722 -30.37 13.81 34.37
CA SER A 722 -29.61 13.83 33.12
C SER A 722 -30.14 12.81 32.10
N PHE A 723 -30.64 11.64 32.51
CA PHE A 723 -31.31 10.68 31.62
C PHE A 723 -32.74 11.08 31.28
N VAL A 724 -33.50 11.54 32.28
CA VAL A 724 -34.95 11.77 32.17
C VAL A 724 -35.26 12.89 31.17
N GLY A 725 -36.21 12.65 30.28
CA GLY A 725 -36.69 13.62 29.29
C GLY A 725 -36.75 13.04 27.87
N THR A 726 -36.96 13.94 26.91
CA THR A 726 -37.06 13.62 25.49
C THR A 726 -35.72 13.79 24.81
N TRP A 727 -35.32 12.78 24.04
CA TRP A 727 -34.08 12.74 23.28
C TRP A 727 -34.40 12.55 21.81
N THR A 728 -33.80 13.35 20.93
CA THR A 728 -34.08 13.30 19.50
C THR A 728 -32.84 12.95 18.68
N SER A 729 -33.06 12.27 17.57
CA SER A 729 -32.06 11.90 16.57
C SER A 729 -32.72 11.80 15.19
N MET A 730 -31.89 11.62 14.16
CA MET A 730 -32.31 11.37 12.78
C MET A 730 -31.71 10.05 12.31
N TYR A 731 -32.55 9.18 11.76
CA TYR A 731 -32.13 7.91 11.18
C TYR A 731 -32.49 7.85 9.70
N TRP A 732 -31.53 7.50 8.85
CA TRP A 732 -31.80 7.25 7.44
C TRP A 732 -32.14 5.77 7.23
N ASN A 733 -33.43 5.47 7.05
CA ASN A 733 -33.87 4.13 6.70
C ASN A 733 -33.72 3.93 5.17
N PRO A 734 -33.00 2.89 4.70
CA PRO A 734 -32.79 2.65 3.27
C PRO A 734 -34.08 2.46 2.45
N LYS A 735 -35.19 2.06 3.11
CA LYS A 735 -36.48 1.80 2.46
C LYS A 735 -37.44 2.98 2.57
N SER A 736 -37.45 3.69 3.70
CA SER A 736 -38.42 4.75 4.00
C SER A 736 -37.84 6.17 4.05
N GLY A 737 -36.53 6.34 3.85
CA GLY A 737 -35.86 7.64 3.86
C GLY A 737 -35.57 8.14 5.29
N PRO A 738 -35.45 9.47 5.49
CA PRO A 738 -35.11 10.05 6.78
C PRO A 738 -36.30 9.90 7.75
N GLN A 739 -36.02 9.44 8.96
CA GLN A 739 -36.99 9.30 10.04
C GLN A 739 -36.52 10.07 11.26
N THR A 740 -37.42 10.82 11.88
CA THR A 740 -37.19 11.36 13.22
C THR A 740 -37.25 10.21 14.21
N VAL A 741 -36.26 10.16 15.10
CA VAL A 741 -36.18 9.17 16.16
C VAL A 741 -36.25 9.90 17.48
N GLU A 742 -37.19 9.53 18.32
CA GLU A 742 -37.34 10.10 19.66
C GLU A 742 -37.27 8.99 20.72
N ILE A 743 -36.58 9.25 21.82
CA ILE A 743 -36.62 8.42 23.03
C ILE A 743 -37.11 9.28 24.18
N GLU A 744 -38.25 8.91 24.74
CA GLU A 744 -38.79 9.49 25.96
C GLU A 744 -38.38 8.59 27.15
N ILE A 745 -37.51 9.09 28.03
CA ILE A 745 -37.02 8.35 29.20
C ILE A 745 -37.68 8.90 30.47
N VAL A 746 -38.31 8.02 31.24
CA VAL A 746 -38.88 8.31 32.55
C VAL A 746 -38.30 7.38 33.61
N GLY A 747 -38.16 7.87 34.85
CA GLY A 747 -37.66 7.11 35.99
C GLY A 747 -38.64 7.09 37.15
N ASN A 748 -38.68 5.98 37.88
CA ASN A 748 -39.32 5.86 39.19
C ASN A 748 -38.37 5.09 40.12
N GLY A 749 -37.68 5.81 41.01
CA GLY A 749 -36.53 5.25 41.72
C GLY A 749 -35.45 4.81 40.73
N GLN A 750 -34.96 3.58 40.86
CA GLN A 750 -33.98 3.00 39.93
C GLN A 750 -34.60 2.39 38.67
N VAL A 751 -35.93 2.25 38.62
CA VAL A 751 -36.60 1.67 37.45
C VAL A 751 -36.73 2.75 36.38
N PHE A 752 -36.29 2.45 35.17
CA PHE A 752 -36.47 3.31 34.01
C PHE A 752 -37.44 2.70 33.01
N SER A 753 -38.11 3.57 32.26
CA SER A 753 -38.84 3.21 31.06
C SER A 753 -38.42 4.14 29.93
N ALA A 754 -38.05 3.57 28.78
CA ALA A 754 -37.63 4.31 27.59
C ALA A 754 -38.56 3.97 26.44
N ARG A 755 -39.34 4.94 25.97
CA ARG A 755 -40.28 4.78 24.86
C ARG A 755 -39.64 5.31 23.57
N LEU A 756 -39.42 4.42 22.61
CA LEU A 756 -38.87 4.73 21.29
C LEU A 756 -39.99 5.05 20.30
N LYS A 757 -39.93 6.24 19.70
CA LYS A 757 -40.83 6.69 18.64
C LYS A 757 -40.08 6.90 17.33
N LEU A 758 -40.73 6.54 16.22
CA LEU A 758 -40.31 6.88 14.86
C LEU A 758 -41.40 7.71 14.19
N ASN A 759 -41.08 8.93 13.76
CA ASN A 759 -42.05 9.87 13.17
C ASN A 759 -43.33 9.97 14.03
N ASP A 760 -43.15 10.25 15.32
CA ASP A 760 -44.20 10.39 16.35
C ASP A 760 -45.02 9.12 16.67
N LYS A 761 -44.64 7.95 16.12
CA LYS A 761 -45.29 6.67 16.41
C LYS A 761 -44.47 5.82 17.34
N ASP A 762 -45.07 5.34 18.42
CA ASP A 762 -44.45 4.37 19.32
C ASP A 762 -44.11 3.08 18.58
N VAL A 763 -42.83 2.69 18.61
CA VAL A 763 -42.32 1.48 17.94
C VAL A 763 -41.93 0.42 18.96
N ARG A 764 -41.35 0.84 20.09
CA ARG A 764 -40.97 -0.09 21.16
C ARG A 764 -40.83 0.63 22.49
N GLN A 765 -41.06 -0.10 23.58
CA GLN A 765 -40.78 0.36 24.93
C GLN A 765 -39.75 -0.58 25.57
N PHE A 766 -38.76 0.00 26.22
CA PHE A 766 -37.73 -0.69 26.97
C PHE A 766 -37.90 -0.35 28.44
N SER A 767 -37.62 -1.30 29.32
CA SER A 767 -37.64 -1.05 30.76
C SER A 767 -36.58 -1.89 31.46
N GLY A 768 -36.08 -1.38 32.57
CA GLY A 768 -35.00 -2.00 33.33
C GLY A 768 -34.67 -1.20 34.57
N THR A 769 -33.55 -1.55 35.19
CA THR A 769 -33.02 -0.87 36.37
C THR A 769 -31.73 -0.15 36.03
N TRP A 770 -31.56 1.07 36.55
CA TRP A 770 -30.32 1.81 36.51
C TRP A 770 -29.45 1.45 37.72
N THR A 771 -28.14 1.32 37.49
CA THR A 771 -27.17 1.04 38.55
C THR A 771 -26.57 2.34 39.07
N PRO A 772 -26.58 2.58 40.40
CA PRO A 772 -26.04 3.79 41.02
C PRO A 772 -24.66 4.21 40.52
N GLY A 773 -24.54 5.49 40.17
CA GLY A 773 -23.32 6.11 39.62
C GLY A 773 -23.01 5.79 38.15
N SER A 774 -23.80 4.93 37.47
CA SER A 774 -23.57 4.63 36.05
C SER A 774 -24.05 5.75 35.14
N GLN A 775 -23.30 6.02 34.07
CA GLN A 775 -23.73 6.90 32.99
C GLN A 775 -24.40 6.15 31.84
N THR A 776 -24.67 4.86 32.05
CA THR A 776 -25.34 3.98 31.10
C THR A 776 -26.61 3.40 31.71
N ILE A 777 -27.67 3.27 30.91
CA ILE A 777 -28.79 2.36 31.19
C ILE A 777 -28.80 1.26 30.13
N LYS A 778 -29.03 0.02 30.55
CA LYS A 778 -29.04 -1.14 29.66
C LYS A 778 -30.16 -2.10 30.02
N THR A 779 -30.81 -2.64 29.00
CA THR A 779 -31.76 -3.76 29.09
C THR A 779 -31.69 -4.57 27.80
N ASN A 780 -32.50 -5.62 27.69
CA ASN A 780 -32.48 -6.48 26.51
C ASN A 780 -32.84 -5.70 25.23
N GLY A 781 -31.85 -5.58 24.34
CA GLY A 781 -31.96 -4.89 23.05
C GLY A 781 -31.93 -3.36 23.10
N PHE A 782 -31.54 -2.77 24.23
CA PHE A 782 -31.38 -1.32 24.40
C PHE A 782 -30.21 -0.99 25.31
N LEU A 783 -29.32 -0.13 24.82
CA LEU A 783 -28.25 0.51 25.59
C LEU A 783 -28.34 2.01 25.33
N PHE A 784 -28.21 2.81 26.38
CA PHE A 784 -28.21 4.26 26.27
C PHE A 784 -27.15 4.84 27.22
N GLU A 785 -26.21 5.58 26.67
CA GLU A 785 -25.03 6.09 27.37
C GLU A 785 -24.93 7.60 27.20
N ILE A 786 -24.88 8.32 28.33
CA ILE A 786 -24.72 9.78 28.32
C ILE A 786 -23.28 10.13 27.94
N SER A 787 -23.11 11.13 27.06
CA SER A 787 -21.79 11.60 26.67
C SER A 787 -21.07 12.28 27.84
N LYS A 788 -19.82 11.87 28.08
CA LYS A 788 -18.90 12.51 29.03
C LYS A 788 -18.30 13.81 28.50
N SER A 789 -18.24 13.97 27.18
CA SER A 789 -17.52 15.06 26.52
C SER A 789 -18.43 16.22 26.10
N LEU A 790 -19.73 15.96 25.92
CA LEU A 790 -20.68 16.95 25.42
C LEU A 790 -22.01 16.84 26.17
N GLU A 791 -22.26 17.79 27.07
CA GLU A 791 -23.50 17.83 27.87
C GLU A 791 -24.74 17.85 26.95
N GLY A 792 -25.80 17.14 27.37
CA GLY A 792 -27.04 17.02 26.60
C GLY A 792 -26.94 16.12 25.37
N ASN A 793 -25.86 15.35 25.22
CA ASN A 793 -25.71 14.36 24.15
C ASN A 793 -25.60 12.95 24.70
N SER A 794 -26.03 11.97 23.92
CA SER A 794 -25.95 10.56 24.27
C SER A 794 -25.77 9.69 23.03
N LEU A 795 -25.45 8.43 23.29
CA LEU A 795 -25.35 7.36 22.31
C LEU A 795 -26.36 6.28 22.70
N ALA A 796 -27.18 5.86 21.76
CA ALA A 796 -28.12 4.75 21.98
C ALA A 796 -27.90 3.65 20.96
N GLN A 797 -27.86 2.42 21.43
CA GLN A 797 -27.78 1.23 20.61
C GLN A 797 -29.07 0.41 20.73
N PHE A 798 -29.58 -0.05 19.57
CA PHE A 798 -30.81 -0.83 19.50
C PHE A 798 -30.59 -2.19 18.85
N GLN A 799 -31.18 -3.23 19.41
CA GLN A 799 -31.20 -4.57 18.81
C GLN A 799 -32.63 -5.10 18.73
N SER A 800 -32.90 -5.89 17.68
CA SER A 800 -34.21 -6.50 17.42
C SER A 800 -35.37 -5.49 17.30
N VAL A 801 -35.09 -4.25 16.84
CA VAL A 801 -36.12 -3.27 16.46
C VAL A 801 -36.34 -3.41 14.96
N LYS A 802 -37.58 -3.72 14.54
CA LYS A 802 -37.92 -4.08 13.15
C LYS A 802 -37.51 -3.03 12.11
N ASP A 803 -37.56 -1.76 12.49
CA ASP A 803 -37.30 -0.61 11.62
C ASP A 803 -35.83 -0.18 11.58
N PHE A 804 -34.98 -0.82 12.40
CA PHE A 804 -33.55 -0.57 12.48
C PHE A 804 -32.73 -1.78 12.03
N GLU A 805 -31.52 -1.49 11.53
CA GLU A 805 -30.50 -2.53 11.42
C GLU A 805 -30.14 -3.04 12.81
N ASN A 806 -29.91 -4.35 12.93
CA ASN A 806 -29.68 -4.96 14.24
C ASN A 806 -28.32 -4.51 14.80
N GLY A 807 -28.32 -3.83 15.95
CA GLY A 807 -27.12 -3.27 16.55
C GLY A 807 -26.81 -1.83 16.11
N VAL A 808 -27.75 -1.15 15.43
CA VAL A 808 -27.59 0.26 15.03
C VAL A 808 -27.29 1.13 16.26
N GLU A 809 -26.36 2.05 16.08
CA GLU A 809 -25.96 3.05 17.06
C GLU A 809 -26.32 4.44 16.54
N LEU A 810 -26.95 5.25 17.38
CA LEU A 810 -27.45 6.58 17.02
C LEU A 810 -27.03 7.58 18.09
N SER A 811 -26.57 8.75 17.67
CA SER A 811 -26.34 9.88 18.56
C SER A 811 -27.64 10.65 18.79
N PHE A 812 -27.93 10.98 20.04
CA PHE A 812 -29.11 11.74 20.42
C PHE A 812 -28.72 13.05 21.09
N THR A 813 -29.58 14.04 20.93
CA THR A 813 -29.51 15.31 21.67
C THR A 813 -30.75 15.44 22.53
N LYS A 814 -30.56 15.89 23.77
CA LYS A 814 -31.66 16.12 24.70
C LYS A 814 -32.43 17.38 24.30
N GLU A 815 -33.75 17.29 24.25
CA GLU A 815 -34.58 18.48 24.10
C GLU A 815 -34.42 19.38 25.32
N LYS A 816 -34.36 20.69 25.06
CA LYS A 816 -34.14 21.71 26.10
C LYS A 816 -35.38 21.97 26.93
#